data_AF-A0A6G8C1G4-F1
#
_entry.id   AF-A0A6G8C1G4-F1
#
_cell.length_a   1.000
_cell.length_b   1.000
_cell.length_c   1.000
_cell.angle_alpha   90.00
_cell.angle_beta   90.00
_cell.angle_gamma   90.00
#
_symmetry.space_group_name_H-M   'P 1'
#
loop_
_entity.id
_entity.type
_entity.pdbx_description
1 polymer ?
#
loop_
_entity_poly.entity_id
_entity_poly.type
_entity_poly.pdbx_seq_one_letter_code
_entity_poly.pdbx_strand_id
1 'polypeptide(L)'
;MHSNSIETPALGQQLMQAASRFKDVWLCLAIGLICFVVFNANLRTISVADSYTARFLPLSIWKHHSLALEPMAEHMSQGAKIHDWPTDKVGWINQTPYGKLVSLYPLVTPLLVTPLYLPSYLYLEKTGWDYGQVDEVARIMEKLSASFIASLSTMLLFLVLRRQCSKRLAVTLALVFAFGTSTWVISSQALWMHGIAQLLMAWALWLVADARCNVKLAASLGLACALIACNRQPDTLLAAGFAAYALVWARGYLWAFVAGTAVPVLFTLAYNLGVTGYLMGGYGVVAKNAQAAVSLLDAPEGIAALLISPVHGLFVFSPFLLLIVLRLRAVISGSRPPLLAKLLATAVAAQILFYGIVHWVQGVSWGPRYLTDMLPILFWMLPPAIATLQRNGRAVFAAACAAAVVIEALGAFGYTGSAHAEYLVAHKRATAILNLQSEKQAIWQLSNTPFLRPPVLQTDLGTPLAGSIDRVSVTAYGSIVVEGWSLLGGQEPFDLHLLVDGKKRPASTDTFFVRPDIEKTLGYNAAAGWRLIFSAKDFAPGKHVFTAMVRSHPNAQPRILPNFVFELPSTSIDATKPPVQGSIDAVNVLAAQTVDISGWALAHGDTPTEISLLFDGKPYPAKITQFFERLDVVQYTTSLAHSGWRITLPVDDLTPGENVVTALVRSRSSGEAFALPATKVTIPSRMPQYQPEAWSLADASRYASGMLAHRQDPQGYWLTEHTQSTRFERSTHELNLFANAEILDILGPVAREANAQALLDRARRFLSTQIEDSGLVRYHGRPDLATHGTISCRITPDADDTALIWRVASNGNQQQQDMALATLQRYRTADGLYRTWLAPKDQFECIDPGADPNPPDIGIQIHVLLWLAQAYPEQAPALCRALQKQSMNERLWVYYHQAPAAIAMRLEELQAMGCPLELPSQRLTSTVAGQQTWLLVLERIRQLQRAPTDNTHHADNTRLLSELASNGFEAVKRDPLLFFHNDPSASVKRFYWSQEMGYALWLRLYHDNERAKTNRPATQGRTP
;
A
#
# COMPACT_ATOMS: atom_id res chain seq x y z
N MET A 1 -62.17 -18.35 80.53
CA MET A 1 -61.63 -17.00 80.21
C MET A 1 -60.45 -17.15 79.27
N HIS A 2 -60.59 -16.61 78.08
CA HIS A 2 -59.55 -16.50 77.04
C HIS A 2 -58.41 -15.56 77.44
N SER A 3 -57.19 -15.83 76.93
CA SER A 3 -56.44 -14.78 76.23
C SER A 3 -55.52 -15.40 75.18
N ASN A 4 -55.68 -14.93 73.95
CA ASN A 4 -54.95 -15.31 72.74
C ASN A 4 -53.46 -14.95 72.81
N SER A 5 -52.61 -15.84 72.28
CA SER A 5 -51.25 -15.52 71.83
C SER A 5 -51.21 -15.64 70.30
N ILE A 6 -51.02 -14.51 69.62
CA ILE A 6 -50.98 -14.35 68.16
C ILE A 6 -49.55 -14.57 67.62
N GLU A 7 -49.52 -15.18 66.43
CA GLU A 7 -48.41 -15.59 65.57
C GLU A 7 -47.40 -14.47 65.20
N THR A 8 -46.09 -14.76 65.29
CA THR A 8 -44.98 -13.98 64.69
C THR A 8 -43.79 -14.76 64.05
N PRO A 9 -43.83 -16.07 63.64
CA PRO A 9 -42.72 -16.67 62.88
C PRO A 9 -42.69 -16.33 61.37
N ALA A 10 -43.81 -15.91 60.78
CA ALA A 10 -43.96 -15.78 59.33
C ALA A 10 -43.21 -14.57 58.73
N LEU A 11 -43.12 -13.46 59.46
CA LEU A 11 -42.51 -12.22 58.97
C LEU A 11 -40.98 -12.33 58.82
N GLY A 12 -40.30 -13.01 59.74
CA GLY A 12 -38.85 -13.23 59.70
C GLY A 12 -38.39 -14.11 58.54
N GLN A 13 -39.12 -15.19 58.24
CA GLN A 13 -38.85 -16.01 57.06
C GLN A 13 -39.14 -15.27 55.75
N GLN A 14 -40.20 -14.45 55.70
CA GLN A 14 -40.50 -13.62 54.53
C GLN A 14 -39.43 -12.55 54.29
N LEU A 15 -38.92 -11.90 55.33
CA LEU A 15 -37.85 -10.91 55.23
C LEU A 15 -36.50 -11.54 54.82
N MET A 16 -36.16 -12.73 55.34
CA MET A 16 -34.95 -13.46 54.91
C MET A 16 -35.05 -13.96 53.45
N GLN A 17 -36.24 -14.41 53.02
CA GLN A 17 -36.48 -14.79 51.63
C GLN A 17 -36.46 -13.56 50.70
N ALA A 18 -37.01 -12.42 51.12
CA ALA A 18 -36.95 -11.16 50.38
C ALA A 18 -35.51 -10.65 50.24
N ALA A 19 -34.71 -10.67 51.32
CA ALA A 19 -33.30 -10.30 51.29
C ALA A 19 -32.44 -11.24 50.42
N SER A 20 -32.74 -12.55 50.43
CA SER A 20 -32.09 -13.52 49.54
C SER A 20 -32.45 -13.27 48.07
N ARG A 21 -33.71 -12.96 47.78
CA ARG A 21 -34.15 -12.61 46.41
C ARG A 21 -33.50 -11.32 45.93
N PHE A 22 -33.39 -10.31 46.79
CA PHE A 22 -32.73 -9.04 46.47
C PHE A 22 -31.24 -9.24 46.12
N LYS A 23 -30.53 -10.07 46.88
CA LYS A 23 -29.13 -10.43 46.58
C LYS A 23 -28.97 -11.18 45.26
N ASP A 24 -29.89 -12.10 44.94
CA ASP A 24 -29.85 -12.84 43.67
C ASP A 24 -30.13 -11.91 42.46
N VAL A 25 -30.97 -10.88 42.61
CA VAL A 25 -31.19 -9.86 41.57
C VAL A 25 -29.93 -9.04 41.29
N TRP A 26 -29.27 -8.52 42.33
CA TRP A 26 -28.01 -7.78 42.14
C TRP A 26 -26.92 -8.62 41.53
N LEU A 27 -26.81 -9.89 41.93
CA LEU A 27 -25.84 -10.81 41.36
C LEU A 27 -26.14 -11.11 39.89
N CYS A 28 -27.42 -11.26 39.53
CA CYS A 28 -27.86 -11.39 38.15
C CYS A 28 -27.45 -10.18 37.30
N LEU A 29 -27.73 -8.96 37.78
CA LEU A 29 -27.33 -7.72 37.11
C LEU A 29 -25.80 -7.59 36.98
N ALA A 30 -25.05 -7.95 38.03
CA ALA A 30 -23.60 -7.91 38.01
C ALA A 30 -23.02 -8.91 36.99
N ILE A 31 -23.56 -10.13 36.90
CA ILE A 31 -23.17 -11.11 35.87
C ILE A 31 -23.45 -10.54 34.48
N GLY A 32 -24.63 -9.97 34.25
CA GLY A 32 -24.99 -9.34 32.98
C GLY A 32 -24.01 -8.23 32.58
N LEU A 33 -23.70 -7.33 33.51
CA LEU A 33 -22.75 -6.23 33.27
C LEU A 33 -21.34 -6.74 32.97
N ILE A 34 -20.84 -7.72 33.74
CA ILE A 34 -19.52 -8.32 33.51
C ILE A 34 -19.47 -8.98 32.14
N CYS A 35 -20.49 -9.78 31.79
CA CYS A 35 -20.58 -10.40 30.46
C CYS A 35 -20.62 -9.35 29.36
N PHE A 36 -21.44 -8.30 29.50
CA PHE A 36 -21.55 -7.25 28.50
C PHE A 36 -20.22 -6.52 28.28
N VAL A 37 -19.51 -6.17 29.36
CA VAL A 37 -18.19 -5.54 29.28
C VAL A 37 -17.18 -6.47 28.62
N VAL A 38 -17.09 -7.73 29.05
CA VAL A 38 -16.12 -8.71 28.52
C VAL A 38 -16.41 -9.05 27.05
N PHE A 39 -17.68 -9.21 26.67
CA PHE A 39 -18.07 -9.49 25.29
C PHE A 39 -17.71 -8.34 24.33
N ASN A 40 -17.69 -7.10 24.81
CA ASN A 40 -17.30 -5.91 24.04
C ASN A 40 -15.81 -5.55 24.15
N ALA A 41 -15.04 -6.20 25.01
CA ALA A 41 -13.63 -5.85 25.26
C ALA A 41 -12.71 -6.01 24.04
N ASN A 42 -13.14 -6.78 23.03
CA ASN A 42 -12.37 -6.98 21.80
C ASN A 42 -12.59 -5.89 20.74
N LEU A 43 -13.56 -4.99 20.93
CA LEU A 43 -13.90 -3.92 19.98
C LEU A 43 -13.95 -4.43 18.52
N ARG A 44 -14.54 -5.61 18.32
CA ARG A 44 -14.75 -6.17 16.99
C ARG A 44 -16.06 -6.91 16.81
N THR A 45 -16.51 -6.97 15.56
CA THR A 45 -17.54 -7.93 15.11
C THR A 45 -16.87 -9.15 14.49
N ILE A 46 -17.39 -10.35 14.75
CA ILE A 46 -16.91 -11.54 14.02
C ILE A 46 -17.38 -11.46 12.56
N SER A 47 -16.47 -11.68 11.61
CA SER A 47 -16.72 -11.45 10.18
C SER A 47 -17.57 -12.54 9.54
N VAL A 48 -18.87 -12.30 9.42
CA VAL A 48 -19.83 -13.30 8.95
C VAL A 48 -20.95 -12.65 8.14
N ALA A 49 -21.11 -13.08 6.89
CA ALA A 49 -22.10 -12.48 6.00
C ALA A 49 -23.55 -12.87 6.35
N ASP A 50 -23.72 -13.99 7.05
CA ASP A 50 -25.00 -14.51 7.52
C ASP A 50 -25.78 -13.51 8.41
N SER A 51 -25.10 -12.53 9.02
CA SER A 51 -25.75 -11.54 9.90
C SER A 51 -26.11 -10.22 9.22
N TYR A 52 -25.71 -9.98 7.97
CA TYR A 52 -25.91 -8.67 7.32
C TYR A 52 -27.38 -8.27 7.23
N THR A 53 -28.29 -9.19 6.95
CA THR A 53 -29.73 -8.88 6.95
C THR A 53 -30.22 -8.53 8.35
N ALA A 54 -29.77 -9.26 9.39
CA ALA A 54 -30.12 -8.97 10.78
C ALA A 54 -29.50 -7.67 11.31
N ARG A 55 -28.36 -7.25 10.76
CA ARG A 55 -27.67 -5.98 11.05
C ARG A 55 -28.44 -4.78 10.51
N PHE A 56 -28.84 -4.80 9.23
CA PHE A 56 -29.40 -3.62 8.56
C PHE A 56 -30.93 -3.53 8.62
N LEU A 57 -31.64 -4.65 8.67
CA LEU A 57 -33.11 -4.65 8.67
C LEU A 57 -33.75 -3.82 9.81
N PRO A 58 -33.22 -3.80 11.05
CA PRO A 58 -33.68 -2.90 12.10
C PRO A 58 -33.72 -1.42 11.70
N LEU A 59 -32.68 -0.94 11.00
CA LEU A 59 -32.62 0.45 10.51
C LEU A 59 -33.63 0.67 9.39
N SER A 60 -33.82 -0.32 8.50
CA SER A 60 -34.83 -0.26 7.43
C SER A 60 -36.25 -0.17 8.00
N ILE A 61 -36.54 -0.92 9.07
CA ILE A 61 -37.86 -0.87 9.72
C ILE A 61 -38.13 0.53 10.29
N TRP A 62 -37.15 1.12 10.97
CA TRP A 62 -37.29 2.48 11.50
C TRP A 62 -37.40 3.54 10.41
N LYS A 63 -36.59 3.47 9.36
CA LYS A 63 -36.50 4.50 8.31
C LYS A 63 -37.55 4.37 7.21
N HIS A 64 -37.82 3.15 6.77
CA HIS A 64 -38.65 2.87 5.59
C HIS A 64 -39.96 2.16 5.93
N HIS A 65 -40.21 1.83 7.20
CA HIS A 65 -41.41 1.11 7.65
C HIS A 65 -41.66 -0.17 6.85
N SER A 66 -40.59 -0.86 6.45
CA SER A 66 -40.64 -1.99 5.53
C SER A 66 -39.83 -3.18 6.03
N LEU A 67 -40.38 -4.38 5.80
CA LEU A 67 -39.68 -5.65 5.97
C LEU A 67 -38.99 -6.13 4.69
N ALA A 68 -39.17 -5.39 3.60
CA ALA A 68 -38.53 -5.65 2.32
C ALA A 68 -37.04 -5.28 2.40
N LEU A 69 -36.18 -6.03 1.71
CA LEU A 69 -34.73 -5.79 1.77
C LEU A 69 -34.29 -4.67 0.81
N GLU A 70 -35.09 -4.38 -0.22
CA GLU A 70 -34.81 -3.43 -1.29
C GLU A 70 -34.30 -2.06 -0.80
N PRO A 71 -34.89 -1.41 0.23
CA PRO A 71 -34.44 -0.08 0.67
C PRO A 71 -33.00 -0.03 1.19
N MET A 72 -32.46 -1.16 1.66
CA MET A 72 -31.08 -1.26 2.16
C MET A 72 -30.30 -2.38 1.47
N ALA A 73 -30.74 -2.81 0.28
CA ALA A 73 -30.17 -3.97 -0.41
C ALA A 73 -28.68 -3.80 -0.70
N GLU A 74 -28.25 -2.58 -1.02
CA GLU A 74 -26.85 -2.21 -1.26
C GLU A 74 -25.97 -2.42 -0.02
N HIS A 75 -26.43 -1.95 1.14
CA HIS A 75 -25.75 -2.17 2.42
C HIS A 75 -25.71 -3.65 2.78
N MET A 76 -26.80 -4.38 2.53
CA MET A 76 -26.88 -5.81 2.85
C MET A 76 -26.06 -6.69 1.91
N SER A 77 -25.93 -6.32 0.64
CA SER A 77 -25.16 -7.09 -0.34
C SER A 77 -23.66 -6.88 -0.18
N GLN A 78 -23.25 -5.81 0.51
CA GLN A 78 -21.85 -5.44 0.72
C GLN A 78 -21.08 -5.56 -0.60
N GLY A 79 -21.56 -4.84 -1.62
CA GLY A 79 -20.91 -4.73 -2.93
C GLY A 79 -21.02 -5.96 -3.83
N ALA A 80 -21.57 -7.06 -3.34
CA ALA A 80 -21.84 -8.23 -4.17
C ALA A 80 -23.08 -8.00 -5.05
N LYS A 81 -23.06 -8.57 -6.26
CA LYS A 81 -24.19 -8.50 -7.19
C LYS A 81 -25.29 -9.38 -6.66
N ILE A 82 -26.47 -8.82 -6.48
CA ILE A 82 -27.63 -9.59 -6.04
C ILE A 82 -28.14 -10.52 -7.17
N HIS A 83 -27.65 -10.37 -8.41
CA HIS A 83 -28.08 -11.12 -9.59
C HIS A 83 -26.94 -11.49 -10.54
N ASP A 84 -26.43 -12.74 -10.49
CA ASP A 84 -26.06 -13.51 -11.69
C ASP A 84 -26.29 -14.99 -11.39
N TRP A 85 -27.45 -15.50 -11.81
CA TRP A 85 -27.70 -16.94 -11.91
C TRP A 85 -26.84 -17.46 -13.07
N PRO A 86 -26.04 -18.54 -12.94
CA PRO A 86 -25.99 -19.53 -11.84
C PRO A 86 -24.76 -19.43 -10.92
N THR A 87 -23.80 -18.52 -11.16
CA THR A 87 -22.43 -18.67 -10.63
C THR A 87 -22.04 -17.74 -9.48
N ASP A 88 -22.72 -16.62 -9.24
CA ASP A 88 -22.35 -15.64 -8.22
C ASP A 88 -23.55 -15.21 -7.36
N LYS A 89 -24.03 -16.11 -6.50
CA LYS A 89 -25.14 -15.80 -5.57
C LYS A 89 -24.62 -15.22 -4.25
N VAL A 90 -25.23 -14.12 -3.82
CA VAL A 90 -25.12 -13.61 -2.44
C VAL A 90 -25.86 -14.60 -1.52
N GLY A 91 -25.12 -15.43 -0.78
CA GLY A 91 -25.70 -16.56 -0.05
C GLY A 91 -26.76 -16.22 1.00
N TRP A 92 -26.82 -14.97 1.49
CA TRP A 92 -27.74 -14.53 2.54
C TRP A 92 -28.94 -13.72 2.03
N ILE A 93 -28.95 -13.30 0.75
CA ILE A 93 -30.07 -12.60 0.10
C ILE A 93 -30.60 -13.49 -1.02
N ASN A 94 -31.88 -13.80 -0.97
CA ASN A 94 -32.56 -14.54 -2.01
C ASN A 94 -33.51 -13.65 -2.80
N GLN A 95 -33.78 -14.06 -4.03
CA GLN A 95 -34.86 -13.49 -4.82
C GLN A 95 -36.03 -14.47 -4.88
N THR A 96 -37.22 -13.96 -4.64
CA THR A 96 -38.47 -14.71 -4.77
C THR A 96 -38.81 -14.95 -6.25
N PRO A 97 -39.69 -15.91 -6.58
CA PRO A 97 -40.20 -16.09 -7.94
C PRO A 97 -40.84 -14.83 -8.56
N TYR A 98 -41.24 -13.87 -7.73
CA TYR A 98 -41.87 -12.60 -8.12
C TYR A 98 -40.88 -11.43 -8.21
N GLY A 99 -39.58 -11.71 -8.11
CA GLY A 99 -38.53 -10.71 -8.27
C GLY A 99 -38.13 -9.93 -7.00
N LYS A 100 -38.85 -10.09 -5.88
CA LYS A 100 -38.56 -9.40 -4.61
C LYS A 100 -37.36 -9.97 -3.86
N LEU A 101 -36.63 -9.11 -3.15
CA LEU A 101 -35.48 -9.50 -2.33
C LEU A 101 -35.91 -9.87 -0.90
N VAL A 102 -35.47 -11.04 -0.45
CA VAL A 102 -35.81 -11.60 0.87
C VAL A 102 -34.59 -12.20 1.56
N SER A 103 -34.57 -12.13 2.88
CA SER A 103 -33.50 -12.76 3.67
C SER A 103 -33.56 -14.28 3.54
N LEU A 104 -32.40 -14.95 3.46
CA LEU A 104 -32.32 -16.40 3.65
C LEU A 104 -32.83 -16.80 5.03
N TYR A 105 -32.50 -15.99 6.04
CA TYR A 105 -32.80 -16.24 7.45
C TYR A 105 -34.15 -15.65 7.88
N PRO A 106 -34.86 -16.28 8.84
CA PRO A 106 -36.11 -15.76 9.40
C PRO A 106 -36.00 -14.37 10.05
N LEU A 107 -37.14 -13.69 10.15
CA LEU A 107 -37.22 -12.31 10.64
C LEU A 107 -37.21 -12.14 12.16
N VAL A 108 -37.30 -13.21 12.95
CA VAL A 108 -37.49 -13.08 14.40
C VAL A 108 -36.33 -12.33 15.05
N THR A 109 -35.08 -12.68 14.73
CA THR A 109 -33.90 -11.99 15.27
C THR A 109 -33.92 -10.49 14.98
N PRO A 110 -33.98 -10.01 13.71
CA PRO A 110 -34.01 -8.58 13.43
C PRO A 110 -35.20 -7.87 14.08
N LEU A 111 -36.39 -8.48 14.10
CA LEU A 111 -37.57 -7.88 14.73
C LEU A 111 -37.39 -7.69 16.25
N LEU A 112 -36.87 -8.69 16.95
CA LEU A 112 -36.68 -8.61 18.40
C LEU A 112 -35.60 -7.61 18.81
N VAL A 113 -34.57 -7.39 17.98
CA VAL A 113 -33.51 -6.40 18.27
C VAL A 113 -33.84 -5.01 17.73
N THR A 114 -34.87 -4.85 16.89
CA THR A 114 -35.26 -3.55 16.31
C THR A 114 -35.43 -2.43 17.34
N PRO A 115 -36.07 -2.65 18.52
CA PRO A 115 -36.16 -1.61 19.54
C PRO A 115 -34.80 -1.08 20.03
N LEU A 116 -33.75 -1.91 20.02
CA LEU A 116 -32.40 -1.50 20.43
C LEU A 116 -31.75 -0.52 19.44
N TYR A 117 -32.24 -0.47 18.19
CA TYR A 117 -31.74 0.41 17.13
C TYR A 117 -32.42 1.78 17.09
N LEU A 118 -33.36 2.07 18.01
CA LEU A 118 -33.99 3.39 18.05
C LEU A 118 -32.97 4.54 18.27
N PRO A 119 -31.99 4.44 19.19
CA PRO A 119 -31.00 5.49 19.37
C PRO A 119 -30.12 5.73 18.14
N SER A 120 -29.72 4.66 17.44
CA SER A 120 -28.92 4.77 16.22
C SER A 120 -29.71 5.35 15.05
N TYR A 121 -30.99 5.00 14.93
CA TYR A 121 -31.90 5.63 13.98
C TYR A 121 -32.00 7.15 14.23
N LEU A 122 -32.27 7.57 15.48
CA LEU A 122 -32.38 8.99 15.83
C LEU A 122 -31.06 9.75 15.60
N TYR A 123 -29.92 9.09 15.82
CA TYR A 123 -28.61 9.63 15.50
C TYR A 123 -28.46 9.86 13.99
N LEU A 124 -28.77 8.86 13.14
CA LEU A 124 -28.70 8.98 11.68
C LEU A 124 -29.69 10.02 11.12
N GLU A 125 -30.88 10.16 11.71
CA GLU A 125 -31.81 11.25 11.35
C GLU A 125 -31.20 12.64 11.57
N LYS A 126 -30.30 12.79 12.56
CA LYS A 126 -29.65 14.06 12.87
C LYS A 126 -28.39 14.29 12.05
N THR A 127 -27.60 13.24 11.79
CA THR A 127 -26.27 13.37 11.19
C THR A 127 -26.22 13.10 9.69
N GLY A 128 -27.24 12.43 9.15
CA GLY A 128 -27.26 11.99 7.76
C GLY A 128 -27.32 10.46 7.64
N TRP A 129 -27.73 10.02 6.45
CA TRP A 129 -27.86 8.61 6.07
C TRP A 129 -26.83 8.24 4.99
N ASP A 130 -25.66 8.87 5.02
CA ASP A 130 -24.57 8.55 4.10
C ASP A 130 -24.12 7.10 4.29
N TYR A 131 -23.83 6.41 3.18
CA TYR A 131 -23.57 4.97 3.16
C TYR A 131 -22.52 4.52 4.20
N GLY A 132 -21.38 5.22 4.26
CA GLY A 132 -20.30 4.90 5.20
C GLY A 132 -20.70 5.11 6.66
N GLN A 133 -21.55 6.10 6.95
CA GLN A 133 -22.04 6.36 8.30
C GLN A 133 -23.05 5.29 8.75
N VAL A 134 -23.96 4.90 7.84
CA VAL A 134 -24.93 3.84 8.09
C VAL A 134 -24.23 2.50 8.33
N ASP A 135 -23.22 2.14 7.52
CA ASP A 135 -22.43 0.91 7.71
C ASP A 135 -21.72 0.89 9.07
N GLU A 136 -21.08 1.99 9.47
CA GLU A 136 -20.40 2.08 10.77
C GLU A 136 -21.37 1.95 11.94
N VAL A 137 -22.46 2.71 11.92
CA VAL A 137 -23.49 2.67 12.96
C VAL A 137 -24.11 1.27 13.07
N ALA A 138 -24.39 0.63 11.92
CA ALA A 138 -24.98 -0.70 11.91
C ALA A 138 -24.02 -1.77 12.47
N ARG A 139 -22.71 -1.70 12.20
CA ARG A 139 -21.70 -2.61 12.79
C ARG A 139 -21.60 -2.46 14.30
N ILE A 140 -21.58 -1.21 14.79
CA ILE A 140 -21.59 -0.92 16.23
C ILE A 140 -22.84 -1.50 16.88
N MET A 141 -24.01 -1.23 16.29
CA MET A 141 -25.28 -1.70 16.84
C MET A 141 -25.45 -3.20 16.76
N GLU A 142 -24.90 -3.87 15.75
CA GLU A 142 -24.85 -5.32 15.69
C GLU A 142 -24.09 -5.88 16.89
N LYS A 143 -22.88 -5.37 17.14
CA LYS A 143 -22.04 -5.80 18.25
C LYS A 143 -22.74 -5.59 19.60
N LEU A 144 -23.25 -4.38 19.82
CA LEU A 144 -23.91 -4.02 21.08
C LEU A 144 -25.16 -4.86 21.30
N SER A 145 -25.96 -5.09 20.25
CA SER A 145 -27.18 -5.90 20.34
C SER A 145 -26.86 -7.38 20.60
N ALA A 146 -25.90 -7.95 19.87
CA ALA A 146 -25.50 -9.35 20.04
C ALA A 146 -24.96 -9.62 21.46
N SER A 147 -24.04 -8.77 21.93
CA SER A 147 -23.47 -8.87 23.29
C SER A 147 -24.51 -8.63 24.38
N PHE A 148 -25.46 -7.72 24.18
CA PHE A 148 -26.57 -7.49 25.11
C PHE A 148 -27.48 -8.73 25.21
N ILE A 149 -27.90 -9.29 24.08
CA ILE A 149 -28.73 -10.50 24.04
C ILE A 149 -27.99 -11.69 24.69
N ALA A 150 -26.71 -11.91 24.38
CA ALA A 150 -25.92 -12.97 25.01
C ALA A 150 -25.80 -12.77 26.53
N SER A 151 -25.65 -11.53 27.00
CA SER A 151 -25.61 -11.20 28.42
C SER A 151 -26.95 -11.48 29.10
N LEU A 152 -28.08 -11.12 28.46
CA LEU A 152 -29.41 -11.47 28.94
C LEU A 152 -29.63 -12.99 29.00
N SER A 153 -29.14 -13.75 28.02
CA SER A 153 -29.16 -15.22 28.04
C SER A 153 -28.41 -15.76 29.25
N THR A 154 -27.23 -15.23 29.55
CA THR A 154 -26.45 -15.61 30.75
C THR A 154 -27.16 -15.27 32.05
N MET A 155 -27.74 -14.06 32.14
CA MET A 155 -28.52 -13.61 33.30
C MET A 155 -29.71 -14.54 33.57
N LEU A 156 -30.46 -14.86 32.52
CA LEU A 156 -31.63 -15.72 32.62
C LEU A 156 -31.24 -17.16 32.97
N LEU A 157 -30.17 -17.67 32.36
CA LEU A 157 -29.62 -18.98 32.69
C LEU A 157 -29.13 -19.05 34.14
N PHE A 158 -28.50 -17.99 34.67
CA PHE A 158 -28.17 -17.92 36.09
C PHE A 158 -29.42 -18.11 36.96
N LEU A 159 -30.53 -17.40 36.66
CA LEU A 159 -31.78 -17.55 37.41
C LEU A 159 -32.37 -18.97 37.29
N VAL A 160 -32.27 -19.59 36.12
CA VAL A 160 -32.65 -20.99 35.89
C VAL A 160 -31.82 -21.93 36.76
N LEU A 161 -30.49 -21.77 36.76
CA LEU A 161 -29.55 -22.60 37.53
C LEU A 161 -29.72 -22.41 39.04
N ARG A 162 -30.05 -21.19 39.49
CA ARG A 162 -30.33 -20.90 40.90
C ARG A 162 -31.51 -21.68 41.46
N ARG A 163 -32.44 -22.15 40.62
CA ARG A 163 -33.54 -23.03 41.03
C ARG A 163 -33.11 -24.49 41.24
N GLN A 164 -31.94 -24.89 40.73
CA GLN A 164 -31.47 -26.27 40.79
C GLN A 164 -30.26 -26.49 41.70
N CYS A 165 -29.40 -25.49 41.86
CA CYS A 165 -28.15 -25.65 42.59
C CYS A 165 -27.79 -24.45 43.48
N SER A 166 -26.71 -24.61 44.24
CA SER A 166 -26.23 -23.58 45.16
C SER A 166 -25.84 -22.31 44.41
N LYS A 167 -25.94 -21.15 45.09
CA LYS A 167 -25.59 -19.85 44.52
C LYS A 167 -24.21 -19.84 43.85
N ARG A 168 -23.19 -20.37 44.53
CA ARG A 168 -21.82 -20.43 44.01
C ARG A 168 -21.74 -21.23 42.72
N LEU A 169 -22.33 -22.43 42.69
CA LEU A 169 -22.32 -23.27 41.49
C LEU A 169 -23.10 -22.63 40.33
N ALA A 170 -24.23 -21.99 40.61
CA ALA A 170 -25.02 -21.29 39.59
C ALA A 170 -24.26 -20.11 38.97
N VAL A 171 -23.56 -19.31 39.77
CA VAL A 171 -22.68 -18.23 39.26
C VAL A 171 -21.58 -18.83 38.40
N THR A 172 -20.87 -19.83 38.90
CA THR A 172 -19.77 -20.47 38.16
C THR A 172 -20.25 -21.03 36.84
N LEU A 173 -21.36 -21.77 36.82
CA LEU A 173 -21.91 -22.34 35.59
C LEU A 173 -22.45 -21.27 34.63
N ALA A 174 -23.03 -20.18 35.12
CA ALA A 174 -23.44 -19.07 34.25
C ALA A 174 -22.22 -18.39 33.59
N LEU A 175 -21.13 -18.17 34.34
CA LEU A 175 -19.90 -17.62 33.78
C LEU A 175 -19.19 -18.60 32.84
N VAL A 176 -19.20 -19.91 33.14
CA VAL A 176 -18.68 -20.95 32.23
C VAL A 176 -19.56 -21.06 30.98
N PHE A 177 -20.88 -20.85 31.06
CA PHE A 177 -21.73 -20.74 29.89
C PHE A 177 -21.33 -19.53 29.04
N ALA A 178 -21.17 -18.36 29.67
CA ALA A 178 -20.80 -17.13 28.97
C ALA A 178 -19.43 -17.21 28.30
N PHE A 179 -18.42 -17.73 29.00
CA PHE A 179 -17.02 -17.62 28.59
C PHE A 179 -16.38 -18.95 28.17
N GLY A 180 -16.93 -20.10 28.54
CA GLY A 180 -16.39 -21.42 28.21
C GLY A 180 -17.16 -22.14 27.11
N THR A 181 -18.00 -21.42 26.35
CA THR A 181 -18.74 -21.98 25.21
C THR A 181 -18.78 -21.01 24.03
N SER A 182 -19.31 -21.50 22.91
CA SER A 182 -19.59 -20.71 21.72
C SER A 182 -20.51 -19.51 21.99
N THR A 183 -21.20 -19.41 23.13
CA THR A 183 -21.90 -18.18 23.53
C THR A 183 -21.01 -16.94 23.45
N TRP A 184 -19.73 -17.06 23.83
CA TRP A 184 -18.78 -15.95 23.72
C TRP A 184 -18.48 -15.65 22.25
N VAL A 185 -17.93 -16.58 21.49
CA VAL A 185 -17.38 -16.30 20.15
C VAL A 185 -18.46 -16.17 19.08
N ILE A 186 -19.61 -16.79 19.29
CA ILE A 186 -20.72 -16.82 18.35
C ILE A 186 -21.80 -15.81 18.76
N SER A 187 -22.53 -16.09 19.84
CA SER A 187 -23.75 -15.36 20.17
C SER A 187 -23.51 -13.90 20.55
N SER A 188 -22.34 -13.57 21.11
CA SER A 188 -22.04 -12.21 21.58
C SER A 188 -21.28 -11.33 20.58
N GLN A 189 -20.91 -11.86 19.41
CA GLN A 189 -19.99 -11.20 18.47
C GLN A 189 -20.66 -10.67 17.19
N ALA A 190 -21.78 -11.25 16.77
CA ALA A 190 -22.57 -10.83 15.61
C ALA A 190 -24.04 -11.24 15.79
N LEU A 191 -24.95 -10.61 15.05
CA LEU A 191 -26.39 -10.87 15.14
C LEU A 191 -26.80 -12.13 14.36
N TRP A 192 -26.21 -13.27 14.73
CA TRP A 192 -26.74 -14.57 14.33
C TRP A 192 -28.00 -14.94 15.12
N MET A 193 -28.79 -15.85 14.55
CA MET A 193 -30.01 -16.37 15.19
C MET A 193 -29.75 -17.05 16.55
N HIS A 194 -28.51 -17.50 16.79
CA HIS A 194 -28.11 -18.26 17.98
C HIS A 194 -28.26 -17.49 19.29
N GLY A 195 -27.95 -16.20 19.33
CA GLY A 195 -28.06 -15.42 20.57
C GLY A 195 -29.51 -15.34 21.06
N ILE A 196 -30.44 -15.05 20.14
CA ILE A 196 -31.88 -15.04 20.42
C ILE A 196 -32.37 -16.46 20.73
N ALA A 197 -31.91 -17.49 20.02
CA ALA A 197 -32.28 -18.86 20.30
C ALA A 197 -31.91 -19.27 21.73
N GLN A 198 -30.71 -18.95 22.19
CA GLN A 198 -30.27 -19.21 23.56
C GLN A 198 -31.10 -18.44 24.60
N LEU A 199 -31.45 -17.18 24.34
CA LEU A 199 -32.29 -16.37 25.23
C LEU A 199 -33.68 -17.01 25.37
N LEU A 200 -34.29 -17.39 24.24
CA LEU A 200 -35.60 -18.03 24.22
C LEU A 200 -35.58 -19.42 24.89
N MET A 201 -34.49 -20.18 24.71
CA MET A 201 -34.31 -21.47 25.36
C MET A 201 -34.17 -21.34 26.89
N ALA A 202 -33.38 -20.36 27.35
CA ALA A 202 -33.26 -20.03 28.76
C ALA A 202 -34.59 -19.54 29.34
N TRP A 203 -35.38 -18.78 28.56
CA TRP A 203 -36.71 -18.34 28.95
C TRP A 203 -37.70 -19.49 29.08
N ALA A 204 -37.74 -20.40 28.10
CA ALA A 204 -38.57 -21.60 28.16
C ALA A 204 -38.21 -22.44 29.39
N LEU A 205 -36.92 -22.66 29.66
CA LEU A 205 -36.44 -23.33 30.88
C LEU A 205 -36.88 -22.62 32.16
N TRP A 206 -36.78 -21.29 32.19
CA TRP A 206 -37.18 -20.49 33.35
C TRP A 206 -38.68 -20.58 33.63
N LEU A 207 -39.52 -20.64 32.59
CA LEU A 207 -40.96 -20.81 32.72
C LEU A 207 -41.33 -22.19 33.29
N VAL A 208 -40.74 -23.27 32.76
CA VAL A 208 -41.06 -24.65 33.19
C VAL A 208 -40.36 -25.07 34.48
N ALA A 209 -39.34 -24.32 34.93
CA ALA A 209 -38.68 -24.56 36.21
C ALA A 209 -39.53 -24.17 37.43
N ASP A 210 -40.70 -23.52 37.23
CA ASP A 210 -41.69 -23.34 38.30
C ASP A 210 -42.63 -24.56 38.35
N ALA A 211 -42.85 -25.08 39.56
CA ALA A 211 -43.70 -26.24 39.78
C ALA A 211 -45.19 -25.93 39.51
N ARG A 212 -45.60 -24.65 39.58
CA ARG A 212 -47.00 -24.25 39.38
C ARG A 212 -47.20 -23.65 38.00
N CYS A 213 -47.95 -24.35 37.15
CA CYS A 213 -48.42 -23.80 35.89
C CYS A 213 -49.66 -22.92 36.11
N ASN A 214 -49.78 -21.85 35.34
CA ASN A 214 -50.97 -21.01 35.23
C ASN A 214 -51.15 -20.55 33.77
N VAL A 215 -52.29 -19.93 33.46
CA VAL A 215 -52.63 -19.47 32.10
C VAL A 215 -51.52 -18.60 31.48
N LYS A 216 -50.95 -17.66 32.24
CA LYS A 216 -49.92 -16.73 31.75
C LYS A 216 -48.62 -17.47 31.43
N LEU A 217 -48.19 -18.39 32.30
CA LEU A 217 -46.99 -19.19 32.08
C LEU A 217 -47.15 -20.17 30.93
N ALA A 218 -48.33 -20.80 30.79
CA ALA A 218 -48.64 -21.68 29.67
C ALA A 218 -48.61 -20.92 28.33
N ALA A 219 -49.26 -19.75 28.25
CA ALA A 219 -49.22 -18.89 27.08
C ALA A 219 -47.80 -18.39 26.77
N SER A 220 -47.04 -17.99 27.79
CA SER A 220 -45.65 -17.56 27.62
C SER A 220 -44.75 -18.69 27.12
N LEU A 221 -44.97 -19.94 27.57
CA LEU A 221 -44.24 -21.09 27.08
C LEU A 221 -44.59 -21.39 25.62
N GLY A 222 -45.87 -21.28 25.24
CA GLY A 222 -46.30 -21.40 23.85
C GLY A 222 -45.64 -20.36 22.94
N LEU A 223 -45.62 -19.11 23.40
CA LEU A 223 -44.93 -18.00 22.74
C LEU A 223 -43.43 -18.30 22.59
N ALA A 224 -42.76 -18.74 23.66
CA ALA A 224 -41.34 -19.11 23.63
C ALA A 224 -41.07 -20.26 22.64
N CYS A 225 -41.83 -21.36 22.69
CA CYS A 225 -41.68 -22.49 21.78
C CYS A 225 -41.88 -22.08 20.30
N ALA A 226 -42.90 -21.28 20.02
CA ALA A 226 -43.15 -20.75 18.68
C ALA A 226 -42.00 -19.86 18.20
N LEU A 227 -41.50 -18.94 19.04
CA LEU A 227 -40.37 -18.08 18.70
C LEU A 227 -39.08 -18.87 18.50
N ILE A 228 -38.82 -19.92 19.27
CA ILE A 228 -37.66 -20.82 19.05
C ILE A 228 -37.74 -21.41 17.63
N ALA A 229 -38.89 -22.01 17.28
CA ALA A 229 -39.10 -22.62 15.97
C ALA A 229 -39.07 -21.61 14.81
N CYS A 230 -39.66 -20.42 14.99
CA CYS A 230 -39.74 -19.37 13.97
C CYS A 230 -38.42 -18.61 13.80
N ASN A 231 -37.61 -18.51 14.85
CA ASN A 231 -36.29 -17.88 14.80
C ASN A 231 -35.28 -18.73 14.04
N ARG A 232 -35.33 -20.06 14.25
CA ARG A 232 -34.46 -21.01 13.58
C ARG A 232 -35.19 -22.35 13.44
N GLN A 233 -35.62 -22.67 12.22
CA GLN A 233 -36.48 -23.83 11.95
C GLN A 233 -35.92 -25.17 12.47
N PRO A 234 -34.61 -25.47 12.37
CA PRO A 234 -34.03 -26.67 13.01
C PRO A 234 -34.26 -26.76 14.54
N ASP A 235 -34.41 -25.64 15.24
CA ASP A 235 -34.67 -25.63 16.69
C ASP A 235 -36.12 -26.01 17.04
N THR A 236 -36.98 -26.23 16.03
CA THR A 236 -38.30 -26.84 16.23
C THR A 236 -38.17 -28.18 16.96
N LEU A 237 -37.08 -28.93 16.74
CA LEU A 237 -36.79 -30.18 17.48
C LEU A 237 -36.60 -29.93 18.98
N LEU A 238 -35.91 -28.85 19.36
CA LEU A 238 -35.74 -28.45 20.76
C LEU A 238 -37.06 -27.93 21.36
N ALA A 239 -37.78 -27.08 20.62
CA ALA A 239 -39.09 -26.58 21.01
C ALA A 239 -40.11 -27.72 21.23
N ALA A 240 -40.04 -28.78 20.42
CA ALA A 240 -40.89 -29.96 20.56
C ALA A 240 -40.68 -30.67 21.90
N GLY A 241 -39.47 -30.66 22.47
CA GLY A 241 -39.21 -31.19 23.82
C GLY A 241 -39.99 -30.43 24.90
N PHE A 242 -40.01 -29.09 24.82
CA PHE A 242 -40.82 -28.26 25.72
C PHE A 242 -42.32 -28.42 25.47
N ALA A 243 -42.75 -28.47 24.20
CA ALA A 243 -44.15 -28.67 23.84
C ALA A 243 -44.68 -30.03 24.32
N ALA A 244 -43.88 -31.10 24.17
CA ALA A 244 -44.20 -32.42 24.70
C ALA A 244 -44.34 -32.40 26.23
N TYR A 245 -43.46 -31.65 26.92
CA TYR A 245 -43.58 -31.47 28.37
C TYR A 245 -44.82 -30.66 28.76
N ALA A 246 -45.21 -29.67 27.95
CA ALA A 246 -46.41 -28.86 28.17
C ALA A 246 -47.70 -29.68 28.18
N LEU A 247 -47.76 -30.82 27.45
CA LEU A 247 -48.89 -31.76 27.50
C LEU A 247 -49.19 -32.25 28.92
N VAL A 248 -48.17 -32.36 29.77
CA VAL A 248 -48.30 -32.77 31.16
C VAL A 248 -48.32 -31.57 32.09
N TRP A 249 -47.37 -30.65 31.96
CA TRP A 249 -47.20 -29.50 32.86
C TRP A 249 -48.30 -28.45 32.73
N ALA A 250 -48.80 -28.22 31.50
CA ALA A 250 -49.85 -27.26 31.20
C ALA A 250 -51.19 -27.93 30.86
N ARG A 251 -51.43 -29.19 31.26
CA ARG A 251 -52.63 -29.97 30.89
C ARG A 251 -53.97 -29.22 31.03
N GLY A 252 -54.12 -28.39 32.07
CA GLY A 252 -55.33 -27.59 32.32
C GLY A 252 -55.40 -26.25 31.60
N TYR A 253 -54.30 -25.84 30.96
CA TYR A 253 -54.12 -24.56 30.27
C TYR A 253 -53.54 -24.74 28.86
N LEU A 254 -53.73 -25.92 28.26
CA LEU A 254 -53.22 -26.22 26.92
C LEU A 254 -53.76 -25.25 25.87
N TRP A 255 -55.01 -24.82 26.01
CA TRP A 255 -55.58 -23.78 25.15
C TRP A 255 -54.77 -22.48 25.19
N ALA A 256 -54.24 -22.10 26.35
CA ALA A 256 -53.43 -20.90 26.52
C ALA A 256 -52.05 -21.08 25.89
N PHE A 257 -51.45 -22.26 26.05
CA PHE A 257 -50.22 -22.63 25.35
C PHE A 257 -50.41 -22.56 23.82
N VAL A 258 -51.49 -23.14 23.29
CA VAL A 258 -51.82 -23.10 21.86
C VAL A 258 -52.05 -21.66 21.39
N ALA A 259 -52.79 -20.85 22.15
CA ALA A 259 -52.99 -19.44 21.82
C ALA A 259 -51.68 -18.65 21.78
N GLY A 260 -50.79 -18.85 22.75
CA GLY A 260 -49.45 -18.25 22.77
C GLY A 260 -48.58 -18.71 21.59
N THR A 261 -48.73 -19.97 21.17
CA THR A 261 -48.03 -20.55 20.01
C THR A 261 -48.54 -19.98 18.70
N ALA A 262 -49.86 -19.78 18.59
CA ALA A 262 -50.50 -19.39 17.35
C ALA A 262 -50.02 -18.03 16.86
N VAL A 263 -49.78 -17.07 17.76
CA VAL A 263 -49.45 -15.68 17.36
C VAL A 263 -48.15 -15.60 16.53
N PRO A 264 -46.97 -16.05 16.99
CA PRO A 264 -45.76 -15.96 16.18
C PRO A 264 -45.79 -16.84 14.94
N VAL A 265 -46.43 -18.02 15.02
CA VAL A 265 -46.56 -18.94 13.89
C VAL A 265 -47.39 -18.29 12.79
N LEU A 266 -48.55 -17.72 13.10
CA LEU A 266 -49.42 -17.07 12.12
C LEU A 266 -48.73 -15.88 11.44
N PHE A 267 -48.03 -15.02 12.20
CA PHE A 267 -47.27 -13.90 11.61
C PHE A 267 -46.12 -14.38 10.73
N THR A 268 -45.38 -15.40 11.16
CA THR A 268 -44.28 -15.99 10.37
C THR A 268 -44.81 -16.62 9.09
N LEU A 269 -45.94 -17.33 9.16
CA LEU A 269 -46.60 -17.91 7.99
C LEU A 269 -47.16 -16.84 7.05
N ALA A 270 -47.76 -15.78 7.59
CA ALA A 270 -48.26 -14.66 6.79
C ALA A 270 -47.12 -13.98 6.02
N TYR A 271 -45.97 -13.76 6.66
CA TYR A 271 -44.78 -13.24 5.98
C TYR A 271 -44.22 -14.24 4.96
N ASN A 272 -43.99 -15.48 5.37
CA ASN A 272 -43.39 -16.51 4.50
C ASN A 272 -44.25 -16.76 3.25
N LEU A 273 -45.56 -16.95 3.40
CA LEU A 273 -46.45 -17.19 2.27
C LEU A 273 -46.72 -15.91 1.46
N GLY A 274 -46.90 -14.77 2.14
CA GLY A 274 -47.24 -13.51 1.48
C GLY A 274 -46.08 -12.84 0.76
N VAL A 275 -44.84 -13.01 1.25
CA VAL A 275 -43.64 -12.37 0.71
C VAL A 275 -42.79 -13.37 -0.09
N THR A 276 -42.47 -14.53 0.47
CA THR A 276 -41.58 -15.50 -0.21
C THR A 276 -42.32 -16.49 -1.09
N GLY A 277 -43.60 -16.78 -0.79
CA GLY A 277 -44.40 -17.81 -1.45
C GLY A 277 -44.11 -19.23 -0.96
N TYR A 278 -43.26 -19.41 0.06
CA TYR A 278 -42.86 -20.72 0.57
C TYR A 278 -43.08 -20.85 2.07
N LEU A 279 -43.55 -22.01 2.53
CA LEU A 279 -43.80 -22.28 3.95
C LEU A 279 -42.56 -22.02 4.84
N MET A 280 -41.38 -22.42 4.38
CA MET A 280 -40.11 -22.27 5.11
C MET A 280 -39.42 -20.92 4.88
N GLY A 281 -40.09 -19.94 4.25
CA GLY A 281 -39.50 -18.62 4.01
C GLY A 281 -38.32 -18.69 3.04
N GLY A 282 -37.23 -18.01 3.38
CA GLY A 282 -35.99 -17.99 2.58
C GLY A 282 -35.37 -19.37 2.36
N TYR A 283 -35.47 -20.29 3.33
CA TYR A 283 -34.99 -21.67 3.15
C TYR A 283 -35.74 -22.45 2.06
N GLY A 284 -37.04 -22.17 1.88
CA GLY A 284 -37.84 -22.80 0.82
C GLY A 284 -37.37 -22.42 -0.58
N VAL A 285 -36.88 -21.19 -0.75
CA VAL A 285 -36.33 -20.68 -2.02
C VAL A 285 -35.04 -21.44 -2.39
N VAL A 286 -34.19 -21.75 -1.42
CA VAL A 286 -32.93 -22.48 -1.64
C VAL A 286 -33.18 -23.98 -1.81
N ALA A 287 -34.03 -24.59 -0.96
CA ALA A 287 -34.28 -26.03 -0.96
C ALA A 287 -34.86 -26.55 -2.29
N LYS A 288 -35.67 -25.76 -3.00
CA LYS A 288 -36.18 -26.13 -4.34
C LYS A 288 -35.07 -26.23 -5.40
N ASN A 289 -33.95 -25.54 -5.18
CA ASN A 289 -32.81 -25.44 -6.11
C ASN A 289 -31.60 -26.28 -5.67
N ALA A 290 -31.58 -26.79 -4.44
CA ALA A 290 -30.48 -27.56 -3.89
C ALA A 290 -30.86 -29.04 -3.81
N GLN A 291 -30.05 -29.91 -4.43
CA GLN A 291 -30.09 -31.37 -4.23
C GLN A 291 -29.49 -31.71 -2.87
N ALA A 292 -30.09 -31.24 -1.77
CA ALA A 292 -29.66 -31.64 -0.42
C ALA A 292 -30.06 -33.11 -0.20
N ALA A 293 -29.11 -34.03 -0.43
CA ALA A 293 -29.30 -35.44 -0.19
C ALA A 293 -29.30 -35.71 1.32
N VAL A 294 -30.45 -36.01 1.89
CA VAL A 294 -30.54 -36.58 3.25
C VAL A 294 -29.96 -37.99 3.19
N SER A 295 -28.90 -38.26 3.97
CA SER A 295 -28.23 -39.56 4.00
C SER A 295 -28.15 -40.09 5.42
N LEU A 296 -28.85 -41.19 5.70
CA LEU A 296 -28.72 -41.92 6.96
C LEU A 296 -27.35 -42.61 7.07
N LEU A 297 -26.71 -42.94 5.94
CA LEU A 297 -25.37 -43.54 5.90
C LEU A 297 -24.30 -42.58 6.40
N ASP A 298 -24.51 -41.27 6.23
CA ASP A 298 -23.59 -40.21 6.67
C ASP A 298 -23.75 -39.89 8.16
N ALA A 299 -24.78 -40.41 8.84
CA ALA A 299 -25.10 -40.09 10.23
C ALA A 299 -23.91 -40.30 11.19
N PRO A 300 -23.15 -41.41 11.14
CA PRO A 300 -22.03 -41.62 12.06
C PRO A 300 -20.92 -40.60 11.86
N GLU A 301 -20.56 -40.29 10.61
CA GLU A 301 -19.56 -39.27 10.28
C GLU A 301 -20.03 -37.89 10.74
N GLY A 302 -21.28 -37.53 10.42
CA GLY A 302 -21.83 -36.23 10.79
C GLY A 302 -21.97 -36.04 12.30
N ILE A 303 -22.41 -37.06 13.03
CA ILE A 303 -22.46 -37.03 14.51
C ILE A 303 -21.05 -36.91 15.09
N ALA A 304 -20.10 -37.70 14.59
CA ALA A 304 -18.72 -37.61 15.04
C ALA A 304 -18.13 -36.22 14.75
N ALA A 305 -18.42 -35.65 13.57
CA ALA A 305 -17.95 -34.33 13.22
C ALA A 305 -18.51 -33.24 14.14
N LEU A 306 -19.81 -33.29 14.46
CA LEU A 306 -20.47 -32.35 15.37
C LEU A 306 -19.97 -32.45 16.82
N LEU A 307 -19.52 -33.63 17.26
CA LEU A 307 -19.16 -33.87 18.66
C LEU A 307 -17.65 -33.82 18.94
N ILE A 308 -16.81 -34.31 18.02
CA ILE A 308 -15.38 -34.55 18.27
C ILE A 308 -14.45 -34.09 17.15
N SER A 309 -14.94 -33.49 16.06
CA SER A 309 -14.01 -32.95 15.03
C SER A 309 -13.12 -31.85 15.60
N PRO A 310 -11.89 -31.70 15.07
CA PRO A 310 -11.00 -30.63 15.50
C PRO A 310 -11.54 -29.22 15.20
N VAL A 311 -12.37 -29.05 14.15
CA VAL A 311 -12.85 -27.73 13.73
C VAL A 311 -14.18 -27.34 14.38
N HIS A 312 -15.12 -28.28 14.56
CA HIS A 312 -16.47 -27.97 15.04
C HIS A 312 -16.95 -28.84 16.21
N GLY A 313 -16.13 -29.74 16.76
CA GLY A 313 -16.57 -30.71 17.77
C GLY A 313 -16.97 -30.08 19.10
N LEU A 314 -18.19 -30.32 19.56
CA LEU A 314 -18.69 -29.80 20.85
C LEU A 314 -17.77 -30.15 22.03
N PHE A 315 -17.26 -31.38 22.10
CA PHE A 315 -16.38 -31.83 23.19
C PHE A 315 -14.91 -31.42 23.00
N VAL A 316 -14.55 -30.88 21.83
CA VAL A 316 -13.24 -30.27 21.62
C VAL A 316 -13.21 -28.85 22.18
N PHE A 317 -14.25 -28.07 21.92
CA PHE A 317 -14.35 -26.67 22.37
C PHE A 317 -14.90 -26.54 23.79
N SER A 318 -15.81 -27.42 24.20
CA SER A 318 -16.41 -27.44 25.53
C SER A 318 -16.34 -28.85 26.16
N PRO A 319 -15.13 -29.39 26.44
CA PRO A 319 -14.91 -30.76 26.90
C PRO A 319 -15.67 -31.14 28.18
N PHE A 320 -15.94 -30.17 29.06
CA PHE A 320 -16.68 -30.39 30.28
C PHE A 320 -18.14 -30.84 30.05
N LEU A 321 -18.72 -30.59 28.87
CA LEU A 321 -20.06 -31.03 28.51
C LEU A 321 -20.15 -32.56 28.31
N LEU A 322 -19.02 -33.23 28.06
CA LEU A 322 -18.96 -34.69 27.99
C LEU A 322 -19.46 -35.35 29.29
N LEU A 323 -19.35 -34.64 30.42
CA LEU A 323 -19.86 -35.08 31.72
C LEU A 323 -21.36 -35.43 31.68
N ILE A 324 -22.16 -34.70 30.88
CA ILE A 324 -23.60 -34.95 30.75
C ILE A 324 -23.84 -36.35 30.18
N VAL A 325 -23.07 -36.74 29.16
CA VAL A 325 -23.16 -38.05 28.52
C VAL A 325 -22.68 -39.14 29.48
N LEU A 326 -21.51 -38.95 30.10
CA LEU A 326 -20.91 -39.91 31.03
C LEU A 326 -21.78 -40.16 32.27
N ARG A 327 -22.60 -39.18 32.66
CA ARG A 327 -23.48 -39.25 33.84
C ARG A 327 -24.96 -39.16 33.47
N LEU A 328 -25.35 -39.51 32.24
CA LEU A 328 -26.71 -39.29 31.72
C LEU A 328 -27.81 -39.86 32.63
N ARG A 329 -27.60 -41.06 33.19
CA ARG A 329 -28.56 -41.66 34.13
C ARG A 329 -28.78 -40.80 35.37
N ALA A 330 -27.70 -40.26 35.95
CA ALA A 330 -27.76 -39.39 37.13
C ALA A 330 -28.31 -38.00 36.79
N VAL A 331 -28.03 -37.49 35.58
CA VAL A 331 -28.63 -36.27 35.05
C VAL A 331 -30.14 -36.40 35.00
N ILE A 332 -30.64 -37.46 34.36
CA ILE A 332 -32.08 -37.67 34.18
C ILE A 332 -32.77 -37.87 35.53
N SER A 333 -32.23 -38.70 36.42
CA SER A 333 -32.86 -38.99 37.72
C SER A 333 -32.74 -37.85 38.72
N GLY A 334 -31.66 -37.08 38.68
CA GLY A 334 -31.40 -35.96 39.59
C GLY A 334 -32.03 -34.63 39.17
N SER A 335 -32.42 -34.48 37.91
CA SER A 335 -33.12 -33.28 37.42
C SER A 335 -34.55 -33.21 37.92
N ARG A 336 -35.06 -32.00 38.15
CA ARG A 336 -36.43 -31.77 38.63
C ARG A 336 -37.20 -30.90 37.63
N PRO A 337 -38.19 -31.43 36.88
CA PRO A 337 -38.67 -32.82 36.88
C PRO A 337 -37.85 -33.76 35.95
N PRO A 338 -37.71 -35.07 36.28
CA PRO A 338 -37.01 -36.05 35.44
C PRO A 338 -37.60 -36.20 34.03
N LEU A 339 -38.92 -36.06 33.89
CA LEU A 339 -39.59 -36.15 32.59
C LEU A 339 -39.12 -35.06 31.63
N LEU A 340 -38.99 -33.82 32.10
CA LEU A 340 -38.47 -32.71 31.31
C LEU A 340 -37.03 -33.02 30.85
N ALA A 341 -36.18 -33.54 31.75
CA ALA A 341 -34.82 -33.90 31.39
C ALA A 341 -34.75 -35.01 30.33
N LYS A 342 -35.62 -36.02 30.40
CA LYS A 342 -35.72 -37.05 29.34
C LYS A 342 -36.11 -36.44 28.01
N LEU A 343 -37.19 -35.65 27.98
CA LEU A 343 -37.70 -35.05 26.75
C LEU A 343 -36.70 -34.10 26.10
N LEU A 344 -36.03 -33.25 26.90
CA LEU A 344 -35.01 -32.34 26.40
C LEU A 344 -33.74 -33.08 25.95
N ALA A 345 -33.34 -34.16 26.63
CA ALA A 345 -32.19 -34.97 26.21
C ALA A 345 -32.49 -35.68 24.88
N THR A 346 -33.72 -36.19 24.71
CA THR A 346 -34.19 -36.75 23.44
C THR A 346 -34.22 -35.68 22.34
N ALA A 347 -34.70 -34.47 22.64
CA ALA A 347 -34.73 -33.37 21.68
C ALA A 347 -33.32 -32.95 21.23
N VAL A 348 -32.36 -32.86 22.16
CA VAL A 348 -30.95 -32.61 21.87
C VAL A 348 -30.37 -33.71 20.97
N ALA A 349 -30.60 -34.98 21.31
CA ALA A 349 -30.12 -36.09 20.51
C ALA A 349 -30.75 -36.10 19.10
N ALA A 350 -32.04 -35.80 18.99
CA ALA A 350 -32.74 -35.70 17.72
C ALA A 350 -32.17 -34.56 16.85
N GLN A 351 -31.82 -33.42 17.44
CA GLN A 351 -31.22 -32.32 16.70
C GLN A 351 -29.80 -32.62 16.22
N ILE A 352 -28.98 -33.28 17.05
CA ILE A 352 -27.65 -33.75 16.64
C ILE A 352 -27.76 -34.74 15.47
N LEU A 353 -28.69 -35.70 15.55
CA LEU A 353 -28.96 -36.65 14.48
C LEU A 353 -29.41 -35.92 13.20
N PHE A 354 -30.32 -34.96 13.32
CA PHE A 354 -30.80 -34.17 12.19
C PHE A 354 -29.67 -33.46 11.44
N TYR A 355 -28.80 -32.73 12.16
CA TYR A 355 -27.65 -32.09 11.51
C TYR A 355 -26.67 -33.13 10.94
N GLY A 356 -26.49 -34.27 11.60
CA GLY A 356 -25.63 -35.35 11.13
C GLY A 356 -26.05 -35.95 9.80
N ILE A 357 -27.36 -36.02 9.50
CA ILE A 357 -27.89 -36.61 8.26
C ILE A 357 -28.22 -35.59 7.16
N VAL A 358 -28.43 -34.33 7.54
CA VAL A 358 -28.81 -33.26 6.59
C VAL A 358 -27.60 -32.45 6.16
N HIS A 359 -26.88 -31.84 7.11
CA HIS A 359 -25.76 -30.95 6.82
C HIS A 359 -24.99 -30.59 8.11
N TRP A 360 -23.77 -31.11 8.26
CA TRP A 360 -22.95 -30.91 9.47
C TRP A 360 -21.71 -30.02 9.26
N VAL A 361 -21.46 -29.60 8.02
CA VAL A 361 -20.20 -28.94 7.63
C VAL A 361 -20.04 -27.52 8.20
N GLN A 362 -21.14 -26.84 8.53
CA GLN A 362 -21.17 -25.55 9.24
C GLN A 362 -20.44 -24.36 8.59
N GLY A 363 -19.74 -24.55 7.47
CA GLY A 363 -18.94 -23.52 6.81
C GLY A 363 -17.72 -23.09 7.64
N VAL A 364 -17.12 -21.97 7.23
CA VAL A 364 -16.00 -21.34 7.95
C VAL A 364 -16.56 -20.66 9.21
N SER A 365 -16.48 -21.34 10.34
CA SER A 365 -16.94 -20.82 11.64
C SER A 365 -16.09 -21.33 12.79
N TRP A 366 -16.17 -20.65 13.93
CA TRP A 366 -15.54 -21.08 15.18
C TRP A 366 -16.40 -22.13 15.91
N GLY A 367 -15.85 -23.33 16.11
CA GLY A 367 -16.42 -24.32 17.01
C GLY A 367 -17.81 -24.84 16.62
N PRO A 368 -18.57 -25.40 17.58
CA PRO A 368 -19.83 -26.12 17.34
C PRO A 368 -21.02 -25.18 17.07
N ARG A 369 -20.90 -24.27 16.09
CA ARG A 369 -21.88 -23.23 15.75
C ARG A 369 -23.32 -23.75 15.76
N TYR A 370 -23.61 -24.84 15.05
CA TYR A 370 -24.96 -25.39 14.93
C TYR A 370 -25.55 -25.89 16.25
N LEU A 371 -24.71 -26.30 17.20
CA LEU A 371 -25.12 -26.80 18.52
C LEU A 371 -25.10 -25.71 19.61
N THR A 372 -24.91 -24.44 19.25
CA THR A 372 -24.89 -23.33 20.21
C THR A 372 -26.24 -23.17 20.93
N ASP A 373 -27.34 -23.50 20.26
CA ASP A 373 -28.71 -23.19 20.73
C ASP A 373 -29.17 -24.13 21.85
N MET A 374 -28.61 -25.34 21.91
CA MET A 374 -28.89 -26.31 22.97
C MET A 374 -28.10 -26.06 24.26
N LEU A 375 -27.12 -25.14 24.26
CA LEU A 375 -26.26 -24.90 25.42
C LEU A 375 -27.06 -24.58 26.71
N PRO A 376 -28.12 -23.76 26.71
CA PRO A 376 -28.92 -23.54 27.93
C PRO A 376 -29.52 -24.83 28.51
N ILE A 377 -29.96 -25.76 27.65
CA ILE A 377 -30.48 -27.08 28.06
C ILE A 377 -29.36 -27.91 28.68
N LEU A 378 -28.20 -27.96 28.01
CA LEU A 378 -27.04 -28.72 28.49
C LEU A 378 -26.55 -28.18 29.84
N PHE A 379 -26.50 -26.86 30.01
CA PHE A 379 -26.13 -26.25 31.29
C PHE A 379 -27.17 -26.49 32.38
N TRP A 380 -28.46 -26.49 32.05
CA TRP A 380 -29.51 -26.90 32.98
C TRP A 380 -29.34 -28.35 33.45
N MET A 381 -28.77 -29.23 32.61
CA MET A 381 -28.50 -30.64 32.93
C MET A 381 -27.19 -30.90 33.69
N LEU A 382 -26.26 -29.94 33.74
CA LEU A 382 -24.96 -30.11 34.39
C LEU A 382 -24.99 -30.27 35.94
N PRO A 383 -25.81 -29.53 36.72
CA PRO A 383 -25.71 -29.56 38.18
C PRO A 383 -25.89 -30.96 38.79
N PRO A 384 -26.88 -31.78 38.37
CA PRO A 384 -26.98 -33.16 38.85
C PRO A 384 -25.77 -34.02 38.49
N ALA A 385 -25.16 -33.82 37.32
CA ALA A 385 -23.95 -34.54 36.92
C ALA A 385 -22.76 -34.20 37.84
N ILE A 386 -22.56 -32.90 38.11
CA ILE A 386 -21.47 -32.40 38.98
C ILE A 386 -21.64 -32.89 40.42
N ALA A 387 -22.89 -33.01 40.90
CA ALA A 387 -23.17 -33.53 42.23
C ALA A 387 -22.63 -34.96 42.45
N THR A 388 -22.51 -35.76 41.38
CA THR A 388 -21.95 -37.12 41.45
C THR A 388 -20.42 -37.18 41.49
N LEU A 389 -19.73 -36.06 41.28
CA LEU A 389 -18.28 -36.03 41.19
C LEU A 389 -17.61 -36.00 42.57
N GLN A 390 -16.62 -36.88 42.74
CA GLN A 390 -15.63 -36.84 43.82
C GLN A 390 -14.61 -35.71 43.60
N ARG A 391 -13.71 -35.48 44.58
CA ARG A 391 -12.73 -34.38 44.57
C ARG A 391 -11.90 -34.32 43.27
N ASN A 392 -11.34 -35.45 42.84
CA ASN A 392 -10.52 -35.51 41.62
C ASN A 392 -11.36 -35.23 40.36
N GLY A 393 -12.58 -35.78 40.29
CA GLY A 393 -13.50 -35.50 39.18
C GLY A 393 -13.89 -34.02 39.08
N ARG A 394 -14.09 -33.35 40.22
CA ARG A 394 -14.36 -31.90 40.26
C ARG A 394 -13.14 -31.08 39.79
N ALA A 395 -11.93 -31.52 40.12
CA ALA A 395 -10.70 -30.88 39.63
C ALA A 395 -10.56 -31.02 38.11
N VAL A 396 -10.81 -32.21 37.55
CA VAL A 396 -10.81 -32.43 36.09
C VAL A 396 -11.89 -31.60 35.40
N PHE A 397 -13.10 -31.54 35.96
CA PHE A 397 -14.17 -30.69 35.44
C PHE A 397 -13.76 -29.21 35.44
N ALA A 398 -13.18 -28.71 36.53
CA ALA A 398 -12.72 -27.32 36.63
C ALA A 398 -11.60 -27.01 35.63
N ALA A 399 -10.65 -27.93 35.45
CA ALA A 399 -9.60 -27.79 34.44
C ALA A 399 -10.16 -27.77 33.01
N ALA A 400 -11.15 -28.64 32.71
CA ALA A 400 -11.83 -28.65 31.42
C ALA A 400 -12.63 -27.34 31.18
N CYS A 401 -13.26 -26.76 32.21
CA CYS A 401 -13.88 -25.44 32.11
C CYS A 401 -12.86 -24.34 31.85
N ALA A 402 -11.72 -24.34 32.56
CA ALA A 402 -10.66 -23.35 32.36
C ALA A 402 -10.07 -23.43 30.95
N ALA A 403 -9.80 -24.65 30.45
CA ALA A 403 -9.34 -24.88 29.08
C ALA A 403 -10.35 -24.35 28.04
N ALA A 404 -11.64 -24.63 28.23
CA ALA A 404 -12.69 -24.12 27.35
C ALA A 404 -12.74 -22.58 27.35
N VAL A 405 -12.60 -21.94 28.52
CA VAL A 405 -12.55 -20.46 28.61
C VAL A 405 -11.37 -19.89 27.84
N VAL A 406 -10.20 -20.53 27.91
CA VAL A 406 -9.02 -20.10 27.12
C VAL A 406 -9.28 -20.28 25.63
N ILE A 407 -9.83 -21.43 25.21
CA ILE A 407 -10.18 -21.68 23.80
C ILE A 407 -11.12 -20.59 23.29
N GLU A 408 -12.24 -20.35 23.96
CA GLU A 408 -13.22 -19.36 23.51
C GLU A 408 -12.68 -17.92 23.58
N ALA A 409 -11.80 -17.60 24.53
CA ALA A 409 -11.09 -16.31 24.53
C ALA A 409 -10.22 -16.14 23.28
N LEU A 410 -9.45 -17.16 22.89
CA LEU A 410 -8.66 -17.14 21.65
C LEU A 410 -9.56 -16.89 20.42
N GLY A 411 -10.75 -17.47 20.41
CA GLY A 411 -11.72 -17.25 19.34
C GLY A 411 -12.30 -15.84 19.33
N ALA A 412 -12.77 -15.36 20.48
CA ALA A 412 -13.42 -14.06 20.61
C ALA A 412 -12.49 -12.91 20.20
N PHE A 413 -11.21 -13.00 20.57
CA PHE A 413 -10.24 -11.96 20.25
C PHE A 413 -9.52 -12.19 18.92
N GLY A 414 -9.25 -13.45 18.56
CA GLY A 414 -8.26 -13.80 17.54
C GLY A 414 -8.77 -14.52 16.29
N TYR A 415 -10.05 -14.91 16.21
CA TYR A 415 -10.53 -15.72 15.09
C TYR A 415 -10.64 -14.94 13.78
N THR A 416 -10.10 -15.50 12.70
CA THR A 416 -10.16 -14.94 11.34
C THR A 416 -10.77 -15.88 10.31
N GLY A 417 -10.86 -17.18 10.62
CA GLY A 417 -11.30 -18.21 9.69
C GLY A 417 -10.33 -18.51 8.53
N SER A 418 -9.17 -17.84 8.46
CA SER A 418 -8.28 -17.90 7.29
C SER A 418 -7.79 -19.30 6.97
N ALA A 419 -7.38 -20.09 7.97
CA ALA A 419 -6.91 -21.46 7.79
C ALA A 419 -7.90 -22.36 7.04
N HIS A 420 -9.16 -22.34 7.48
CA HIS A 420 -10.23 -23.13 6.88
C HIS A 420 -10.55 -22.57 5.48
N ALA A 421 -10.65 -21.25 5.33
CA ALA A 421 -10.91 -20.62 4.04
C ALA A 421 -9.81 -20.92 2.99
N GLU A 422 -8.53 -20.83 3.37
CA GLU A 422 -7.37 -21.16 2.53
C GLU A 422 -7.44 -22.61 2.03
N TYR A 423 -7.76 -23.55 2.92
CA TYR A 423 -7.92 -24.95 2.55
C TYR A 423 -9.01 -25.14 1.50
N LEU A 424 -10.19 -24.53 1.70
CA LEU A 424 -11.31 -24.64 0.76
C LEU A 424 -11.00 -24.01 -0.61
N VAL A 425 -10.28 -22.88 -0.62
CA VAL A 425 -9.85 -22.24 -1.87
C VAL A 425 -8.84 -23.12 -2.62
N ALA A 426 -7.85 -23.68 -1.92
CA ALA A 426 -6.86 -24.57 -2.52
C ALA A 426 -7.45 -25.89 -3.05
N HIS A 427 -8.59 -26.32 -2.49
CA HIS A 427 -9.26 -27.58 -2.85
C HIS A 427 -10.63 -27.36 -3.50
N LYS A 428 -10.84 -26.20 -4.14
CA LYS A 428 -12.07 -25.91 -4.87
C LYS A 428 -12.18 -26.83 -6.09
N ARG A 429 -13.30 -27.53 -6.22
CA ARG A 429 -13.58 -28.52 -7.27
C ARG A 429 -14.72 -28.08 -8.19
N ALA A 430 -14.77 -28.69 -9.37
CA ALA A 430 -15.66 -28.30 -10.47
C ALA A 430 -17.15 -28.51 -10.19
N THR A 431 -17.53 -29.40 -9.26
CA THR A 431 -18.94 -29.72 -8.97
C THR A 431 -19.27 -29.51 -7.49
N ALA A 432 -20.54 -29.21 -7.19
CA ALA A 432 -21.02 -29.00 -5.82
C ALA A 432 -20.80 -30.22 -4.91
N ILE A 433 -21.00 -31.44 -5.44
CA ILE A 433 -20.77 -32.70 -4.70
C ILE A 433 -19.29 -32.83 -4.32
N LEU A 434 -18.39 -32.55 -5.26
CA LEU A 434 -16.96 -32.62 -5.02
C LEU A 434 -16.48 -31.52 -4.06
N ASN A 435 -17.09 -30.33 -4.11
CA ASN A 435 -16.83 -29.26 -3.13
C ASN A 435 -17.28 -29.66 -1.72
N LEU A 436 -18.47 -30.25 -1.58
CA LEU A 436 -18.96 -30.74 -0.29
C LEU A 436 -17.99 -31.78 0.31
N GLN A 437 -17.39 -32.65 -0.52
CA GLN A 437 -16.35 -33.57 -0.04
C GLN A 437 -15.10 -32.83 0.48
N SER A 438 -14.61 -31.81 -0.23
CA SER A 438 -13.50 -30.98 0.25
C SER A 438 -13.84 -30.30 1.58
N GLU A 439 -15.07 -29.80 1.74
CA GLU A 439 -15.52 -29.19 3.00
C GLU A 439 -15.61 -30.21 4.14
N LYS A 440 -16.15 -31.42 3.90
CA LYS A 440 -16.14 -32.51 4.88
C LYS A 440 -14.72 -32.87 5.31
N GLN A 441 -13.78 -32.95 4.37
CA GLN A 441 -12.37 -33.24 4.66
C GLN A 441 -11.71 -32.13 5.49
N ALA A 442 -12.01 -30.87 5.19
CA ALA A 442 -11.45 -29.71 5.89
C ALA A 442 -11.70 -29.76 7.41
N ILE A 443 -12.83 -30.33 7.83
CA ILE A 443 -13.27 -30.39 9.23
C ILE A 443 -12.45 -31.37 10.07
N TRP A 444 -11.85 -32.37 9.43
CA TRP A 444 -11.01 -33.37 10.09
C TRP A 444 -9.52 -33.00 10.07
N GLN A 445 -9.14 -31.93 9.37
CA GLN A 445 -7.75 -31.47 9.33
C GLN A 445 -7.37 -30.74 10.63
N LEU A 446 -6.39 -31.28 11.36
CA LEU A 446 -5.87 -30.64 12.57
C LEU A 446 -5.29 -29.24 12.30
N SER A 447 -4.69 -29.03 11.13
CA SER A 447 -4.16 -27.72 10.69
C SER A 447 -5.24 -26.63 10.53
N ASN A 448 -6.52 -27.04 10.44
CA ASN A 448 -7.67 -26.15 10.38
C ASN A 448 -8.27 -25.86 11.77
N THR A 449 -7.75 -26.48 12.84
CA THR A 449 -8.21 -26.23 14.22
C THR A 449 -8.00 -24.76 14.59
N PRO A 450 -9.07 -23.97 14.80
CA PRO A 450 -8.96 -22.52 14.93
C PRO A 450 -8.09 -22.04 16.10
N PHE A 451 -8.13 -22.72 17.25
CA PHE A 451 -7.41 -22.31 18.46
C PHE A 451 -5.97 -22.85 18.55
N LEU A 452 -5.51 -23.67 17.58
CA LEU A 452 -4.11 -24.11 17.51
C LEU A 452 -3.21 -23.13 16.75
N ARG A 453 -3.80 -22.15 16.04
CA ARG A 453 -3.03 -21.07 15.40
C ARG A 453 -2.88 -19.88 16.35
N PRO A 454 -1.78 -19.10 16.24
CA PRO A 454 -1.64 -17.86 16.99
C PRO A 454 -2.85 -16.94 16.75
N PRO A 455 -3.49 -16.41 17.81
CA PRO A 455 -4.61 -15.50 17.67
C PRO A 455 -4.14 -14.20 17.01
N VAL A 456 -4.91 -13.67 16.06
CA VAL A 456 -4.65 -12.35 15.49
C VAL A 456 -5.56 -11.34 16.16
N LEU A 457 -5.01 -10.59 17.11
CA LEU A 457 -5.73 -9.53 17.83
C LEU A 457 -6.07 -8.39 16.88
N GLN A 458 -7.35 -8.04 16.82
CA GLN A 458 -7.88 -7.06 15.86
C GLN A 458 -8.97 -6.23 16.53
N THR A 459 -8.99 -4.95 16.19
CA THR A 459 -10.05 -4.02 16.57
C THR A 459 -10.57 -3.38 15.28
N ASP A 460 -11.80 -3.71 14.88
CA ASP A 460 -12.40 -3.22 13.63
C ASP A 460 -13.60 -2.28 13.85
N LEU A 461 -14.13 -2.21 15.08
CA LEU A 461 -15.14 -1.23 15.45
C LEU A 461 -14.49 0.14 15.72
N GLY A 462 -15.08 1.21 15.19
CA GLY A 462 -14.58 2.58 15.38
C GLY A 462 -13.51 3.02 14.37
N THR A 463 -13.34 2.30 13.25
CA THR A 463 -12.45 2.68 12.13
C THR A 463 -13.28 3.18 10.95
N PRO A 464 -13.78 4.44 10.98
CA PRO A 464 -14.66 4.94 9.93
C PRO A 464 -13.95 4.92 8.58
N LEU A 465 -14.68 4.52 7.54
CA LEU A 465 -14.24 4.63 6.15
C LEU A 465 -14.61 6.01 5.63
N ALA A 466 -13.61 6.74 5.14
CA ALA A 466 -13.78 7.95 4.36
C ALA A 466 -13.22 7.70 2.95
N GLY A 467 -13.85 8.27 1.93
CA GLY A 467 -13.40 8.13 0.55
C GLY A 467 -14.52 8.15 -0.47
N SER A 468 -14.13 8.10 -1.73
CA SER A 468 -15.02 7.98 -2.88
C SER A 468 -14.29 7.38 -4.06
N ILE A 469 -15.07 6.79 -4.98
CA ILE A 469 -14.64 6.61 -6.36
C ILE A 469 -14.93 7.94 -7.07
N ASP A 470 -13.91 8.58 -7.59
CA ASP A 470 -14.02 9.93 -8.17
C ASP A 470 -14.21 9.89 -9.68
N ARG A 471 -13.57 8.92 -10.35
CA ARG A 471 -13.59 8.84 -11.81
C ARG A 471 -13.54 7.39 -12.30
N VAL A 472 -14.38 7.08 -13.29
CA VAL A 472 -14.25 5.92 -14.15
C VAL A 472 -14.14 6.42 -15.59
N SER A 473 -13.21 5.88 -16.38
CA SER A 473 -13.03 6.23 -17.79
C SER A 473 -12.58 5.02 -18.61
N VAL A 474 -12.81 5.05 -19.93
CA VAL A 474 -12.37 3.99 -20.85
C VAL A 474 -11.34 4.55 -21.81
N THR A 475 -10.24 3.81 -21.96
CA THR A 475 -9.12 4.18 -22.82
C THR A 475 -9.41 3.85 -24.27
N ALA A 476 -8.66 4.47 -25.19
CA ALA A 476 -8.81 4.23 -26.62
C ALA A 476 -8.47 2.78 -27.05
N TYR A 477 -7.88 1.96 -26.17
CA TYR A 477 -7.53 0.56 -26.42
C TYR A 477 -8.45 -0.43 -25.68
N GLY A 478 -9.52 0.08 -25.05
CA GLY A 478 -10.50 -0.74 -24.35
C GLY A 478 -10.04 -1.20 -22.96
N SER A 479 -9.31 -0.36 -22.23
CA SER A 479 -9.06 -0.54 -20.78
C SER A 479 -9.98 0.38 -19.99
N ILE A 480 -10.41 -0.02 -18.80
CA ILE A 480 -11.19 0.78 -17.85
C ILE A 480 -10.21 1.30 -16.79
N VAL A 481 -10.18 2.62 -16.55
CA VAL A 481 -9.42 3.29 -15.50
C VAL A 481 -10.37 3.77 -14.42
N VAL A 482 -10.13 3.39 -13.17
CA VAL A 482 -10.92 3.75 -11.99
C VAL A 482 -10.02 4.42 -10.97
N GLU A 483 -10.42 5.60 -10.50
CA GLU A 483 -9.65 6.41 -9.56
C GLU A 483 -10.51 6.87 -8.40
N GLY A 484 -9.88 7.02 -7.24
CA GLY A 484 -10.54 7.53 -6.06
C GLY A 484 -9.56 7.82 -4.95
N TRP A 485 -10.11 7.97 -3.75
CA TRP A 485 -9.33 8.04 -2.53
C TRP A 485 -10.05 7.31 -1.40
N SER A 486 -9.31 6.84 -0.40
CA SER A 486 -9.87 6.21 0.79
C SER A 486 -8.93 6.26 1.98
N LEU A 487 -9.50 6.40 3.18
CA LEU A 487 -8.84 6.29 4.46
C LEU A 487 -9.69 5.46 5.43
N LEU A 488 -9.03 4.71 6.32
CA LEU A 488 -9.68 3.96 7.40
C LEU A 488 -9.17 4.45 8.74
N GLY A 489 -10.06 5.02 9.56
CA GLY A 489 -9.66 5.66 10.82
C GLY A 489 -8.63 6.79 10.62
N GLY A 490 -8.67 7.45 9.46
CA GLY A 490 -7.73 8.51 9.09
C GLY A 490 -6.34 8.02 8.63
N GLN A 491 -6.14 6.71 8.48
CA GLN A 491 -4.88 6.10 8.06
C GLN A 491 -4.97 5.50 6.65
N GLU A 492 -3.80 5.30 6.03
CA GLU A 492 -3.65 4.56 4.78
C GLU A 492 -4.30 3.17 4.90
N PRO A 493 -5.15 2.76 3.93
CA PRO A 493 -5.71 1.41 3.93
C PRO A 493 -4.63 0.34 3.75
N PHE A 494 -4.91 -0.88 4.22
CA PHE A 494 -4.04 -2.03 3.94
C PHE A 494 -4.14 -2.46 2.48
N ASP A 495 -5.36 -2.58 1.96
CA ASP A 495 -5.61 -2.81 0.55
C ASP A 495 -7.03 -2.42 0.13
N LEU A 496 -7.21 -2.35 -1.18
CA LEU A 496 -8.45 -2.05 -1.86
C LEU A 496 -8.70 -3.06 -2.98
N HIS A 497 -9.89 -3.65 -2.99
CA HIS A 497 -10.38 -4.54 -4.03
C HIS A 497 -11.55 -3.89 -4.73
N LEU A 498 -11.46 -3.73 -6.05
CA LEU A 498 -12.59 -3.24 -6.82
C LEU A 498 -13.47 -4.42 -7.25
N LEU A 499 -14.77 -4.20 -7.28
CA LEU A 499 -15.77 -5.06 -7.89
C LEU A 499 -16.45 -4.28 -9.01
N VAL A 500 -16.75 -4.95 -10.12
CA VAL A 500 -17.57 -4.41 -11.21
C VAL A 500 -18.76 -5.32 -11.36
N ASP A 501 -19.96 -4.74 -11.26
CA ASP A 501 -21.22 -5.44 -11.08
C ASP A 501 -21.10 -6.54 -10.03
N GLY A 502 -20.46 -6.25 -8.90
CA GLY A 502 -20.27 -7.19 -7.80
C GLY A 502 -19.55 -8.51 -8.11
N LYS A 503 -18.95 -8.66 -9.30
CA LYS A 503 -18.04 -9.76 -9.62
C LYS A 503 -16.68 -9.49 -8.98
N LYS A 504 -16.15 -10.50 -8.29
CA LYS A 504 -14.87 -10.41 -7.59
C LYS A 504 -13.69 -10.31 -8.57
N ARG A 505 -12.85 -9.30 -8.34
CA ARG A 505 -11.50 -9.08 -8.92
C ARG A 505 -11.40 -8.65 -10.40
N PRO A 506 -12.00 -7.53 -10.84
CA PRO A 506 -11.46 -6.77 -11.97
C PRO A 506 -10.02 -6.26 -11.70
N ALA A 507 -9.75 -5.73 -10.50
CA ALA A 507 -8.44 -5.22 -10.08
C ALA A 507 -8.38 -5.02 -8.55
N SER A 508 -7.16 -4.93 -7.99
CA SER A 508 -6.91 -4.61 -6.57
C SER A 508 -5.58 -3.86 -6.42
N THR A 509 -5.41 -3.11 -5.34
CA THR A 509 -4.14 -2.44 -4.98
C THR A 509 -3.91 -2.49 -3.47
N ASP A 510 -2.66 -2.63 -3.06
CA ASP A 510 -2.14 -2.39 -1.71
C ASP A 510 -1.18 -1.17 -1.68
N THR A 511 -1.13 -0.42 -2.79
CA THR A 511 -0.33 0.79 -2.95
C THR A 511 -1.23 2.02 -3.07
N PHE A 512 -0.94 3.02 -2.25
CA PHE A 512 -1.64 4.29 -2.20
C PHE A 512 -0.64 5.44 -2.40
N PHE A 513 -1.13 6.58 -2.87
CA PHE A 513 -0.32 7.77 -3.07
C PHE A 513 -0.93 9.00 -2.41
N VAL A 514 -0.09 9.97 -2.09
CA VAL A 514 -0.51 11.24 -1.48
C VAL A 514 -1.27 12.06 -2.51
N ARG A 515 -2.42 12.58 -2.10
CA ARG A 515 -3.25 13.48 -2.90
C ARG A 515 -3.21 14.89 -2.32
N PRO A 516 -2.68 15.89 -3.05
CA PRO A 516 -2.55 17.25 -2.53
C PRO A 516 -3.87 17.89 -2.11
N ASP A 517 -4.98 17.56 -2.78
CA ASP A 517 -6.30 18.09 -2.47
C ASP A 517 -6.90 17.46 -1.21
N ILE A 518 -6.65 16.16 -0.98
CA ILE A 518 -7.04 15.46 0.25
C ILE A 518 -6.17 15.90 1.42
N GLU A 519 -4.85 16.02 1.23
CA GLU A 519 -3.91 16.56 2.21
C GLU A 519 -4.33 17.96 2.67
N LYS A 520 -4.67 18.85 1.72
CA LYS A 520 -5.16 20.20 2.02
C LYS A 520 -6.45 20.18 2.84
N THR A 521 -7.32 19.20 2.61
CA THR A 521 -8.62 19.08 3.31
C THR A 521 -8.46 18.50 4.72
N LEU A 522 -7.57 17.52 4.89
CA LEU A 522 -7.37 16.82 6.16
C LEU A 522 -6.34 17.52 7.07
N GLY A 523 -5.45 18.33 6.52
CA GLY A 523 -4.41 19.03 7.26
C GLY A 523 -3.22 18.17 7.67
N TYR A 524 -3.10 16.95 7.11
CA TYR A 524 -1.95 16.08 7.30
C TYR A 524 -1.72 15.19 6.06
N ASN A 525 -0.47 14.76 5.89
CA ASN A 525 -0.06 13.95 4.75
C ASN A 525 -0.44 12.49 4.97
N ALA A 526 -1.40 11.98 4.19
CA ALA A 526 -1.80 10.58 4.18
C ALA A 526 -1.88 10.07 2.73
N ALA A 527 -1.30 8.89 2.50
CA ALA A 527 -1.45 8.17 1.24
C ALA A 527 -2.88 7.64 1.14
N ALA A 528 -3.74 8.43 0.48
CA ALA A 528 -5.17 8.16 0.38
C ALA A 528 -5.61 7.84 -1.06
N GLY A 529 -4.87 8.33 -2.06
CA GLY A 529 -5.21 8.18 -3.47
C GLY A 529 -4.91 6.78 -3.99
N TRP A 530 -5.77 6.28 -4.86
CA TRP A 530 -5.59 4.99 -5.53
C TRP A 530 -6.11 5.06 -6.97
N ARG A 531 -5.53 4.21 -7.83
CA ARG A 531 -5.90 4.07 -9.25
C ARG A 531 -5.81 2.60 -9.63
N LEU A 532 -6.84 2.10 -10.32
CA LEU A 532 -6.93 0.73 -10.81
C LEU A 532 -7.25 0.74 -12.30
N ILE A 533 -6.64 -0.15 -13.07
CA ILE A 533 -6.92 -0.27 -14.52
C ILE A 533 -7.01 -1.75 -14.89
N PHE A 534 -7.96 -2.10 -15.75
CA PHE A 534 -8.21 -3.46 -16.21
C PHE A 534 -8.92 -3.47 -17.57
N SER A 535 -9.04 -4.63 -18.21
CA SER A 535 -9.62 -4.75 -19.55
C SER A 535 -11.13 -4.48 -19.56
N ALA A 536 -11.61 -3.68 -20.53
CA ALA A 536 -13.04 -3.51 -20.80
C ALA A 536 -13.64 -4.70 -21.54
N LYS A 537 -12.82 -5.55 -22.18
CA LYS A 537 -13.28 -6.70 -22.99
C LYS A 537 -14.05 -7.73 -22.17
N ASP A 538 -13.83 -7.77 -20.86
CA ASP A 538 -14.52 -8.69 -19.95
C ASP A 538 -15.93 -8.20 -19.57
N PHE A 539 -16.32 -7.01 -20.04
CA PHE A 539 -17.58 -6.36 -19.74
C PHE A 539 -18.36 -6.05 -21.02
N ALA A 540 -19.66 -6.33 -21.01
CA ALA A 540 -20.53 -5.94 -22.12
C ALA A 540 -20.67 -4.41 -22.18
N PRO A 541 -20.99 -3.80 -23.32
CA PRO A 541 -21.40 -2.40 -23.37
C PRO A 541 -22.67 -2.16 -22.54
N GLY A 542 -22.78 -1.02 -21.86
CA GLY A 542 -23.94 -0.66 -21.05
C GLY A 542 -23.58 -0.11 -19.67
N LYS A 543 -24.55 -0.04 -18.76
CA LYS A 543 -24.34 0.49 -17.40
C LYS A 543 -23.73 -0.57 -16.48
N HIS A 544 -22.65 -0.19 -15.79
CA HIS A 544 -21.95 -1.01 -14.82
C HIS A 544 -21.82 -0.29 -13.48
N VAL A 545 -21.85 -1.06 -12.39
CA VAL A 545 -21.71 -0.58 -11.02
C VAL A 545 -20.33 -0.94 -10.48
N PHE A 546 -19.57 0.07 -10.04
CA PHE A 546 -18.24 -0.07 -9.48
C PHE A 546 -18.32 0.05 -7.96
N THR A 547 -17.75 -0.93 -7.26
CA THR A 547 -17.73 -0.96 -5.79
C THR A 547 -16.31 -1.18 -5.28
N ALA A 548 -15.80 -0.27 -4.46
CA ALA A 548 -14.48 -0.41 -3.86
C ALA A 548 -14.61 -0.95 -2.42
N MET A 549 -13.99 -2.11 -2.19
CA MET A 549 -13.86 -2.75 -0.88
C MET A 549 -12.50 -2.40 -0.28
N VAL A 550 -12.50 -1.79 0.89
CA VAL A 550 -11.31 -1.27 1.56
C VAL A 550 -11.09 -2.00 2.89
N ARG A 551 -9.86 -2.42 3.19
CA ARG A 551 -9.51 -3.07 4.47
C ARG A 551 -8.44 -2.29 5.20
N SER A 552 -8.52 -2.30 6.54
CA SER A 552 -7.49 -1.68 7.41
C SER A 552 -6.33 -2.63 7.72
N HIS A 553 -6.53 -3.94 7.54
CA HIS A 553 -5.51 -4.99 7.67
C HIS A 553 -6.00 -6.28 6.97
N PRO A 554 -5.15 -7.30 6.73
CA PRO A 554 -5.51 -8.47 5.91
C PRO A 554 -6.74 -9.26 6.38
N ASN A 555 -7.01 -9.25 7.68
CA ASN A 555 -8.09 -10.01 8.30
C ASN A 555 -9.35 -9.17 8.62
N ALA A 556 -9.37 -7.88 8.25
CA ALA A 556 -10.46 -6.98 8.63
C ALA A 556 -11.66 -7.27 7.73
N GLN A 557 -12.87 -7.06 8.25
CA GLN A 557 -14.03 -7.00 7.35
C GLN A 557 -13.82 -5.87 6.34
N PRO A 558 -14.00 -6.14 5.03
CA PRO A 558 -13.99 -5.07 4.05
C PRO A 558 -15.13 -4.10 4.37
N ARG A 559 -14.82 -2.82 4.23
CA ARG A 559 -15.78 -1.71 4.24
C ARG A 559 -15.91 -1.20 2.82
N ILE A 560 -17.04 -0.63 2.47
CA ILE A 560 -17.37 -0.34 1.07
C ILE A 560 -17.56 1.16 0.89
N LEU A 561 -16.88 1.69 -0.11
CA LEU A 561 -17.13 3.05 -0.59
C LEU A 561 -18.47 3.11 -1.32
N PRO A 562 -19.12 4.30 -1.36
CA PRO A 562 -20.31 4.50 -2.18
C PRO A 562 -20.10 4.01 -3.62
N ASN A 563 -21.11 3.33 -4.16
CA ASN A 563 -21.05 2.80 -5.52
C ASN A 563 -20.94 3.93 -6.55
N PHE A 564 -20.22 3.64 -7.64
CA PHE A 564 -20.10 4.52 -8.78
C PHE A 564 -20.67 3.84 -10.03
N VAL A 565 -21.62 4.48 -10.71
CA VAL A 565 -22.24 3.93 -11.92
C VAL A 565 -21.59 4.56 -13.14
N PHE A 566 -21.11 3.74 -14.07
CA PHE A 566 -20.51 4.19 -15.32
C PHE A 566 -21.09 3.44 -16.51
N GLU A 567 -21.33 4.15 -17.61
CA GLU A 567 -21.84 3.55 -18.86
C GLU A 567 -20.66 3.23 -19.78
N LEU A 568 -20.32 1.95 -19.88
CA LEU A 568 -19.29 1.45 -20.78
C LEU A 568 -19.77 1.60 -22.24
N PRO A 569 -19.01 2.33 -23.08
CA PRO A 569 -19.36 2.51 -24.48
C PRO A 569 -19.25 1.17 -25.23
N SER A 570 -19.98 1.04 -26.34
CA SER A 570 -19.77 -0.05 -27.29
C SER A 570 -18.38 0.11 -27.91
N THR A 571 -17.37 -0.56 -27.35
CA THR A 571 -15.99 -0.50 -27.82
C THR A 571 -15.90 -1.00 -29.26
N SER A 572 -15.86 -0.10 -30.24
CA SER A 572 -15.14 -0.36 -31.48
C SER A 572 -13.66 -0.14 -31.18
N ILE A 573 -12.90 -1.24 -31.08
CA ILE A 573 -11.44 -1.15 -31.21
C ILE A 573 -11.22 -0.45 -32.55
N ASP A 574 -10.61 0.73 -32.51
CA ASP A 574 -10.35 1.50 -33.71
C ASP A 574 -9.33 0.74 -34.58
N ALA A 575 -9.83 -0.02 -35.55
CA ALA A 575 -9.03 -0.88 -36.44
C ALA A 575 -8.05 -0.09 -37.32
N THR A 576 -8.10 1.24 -37.26
CA THR A 576 -7.17 2.15 -37.93
C THR A 576 -5.85 2.36 -37.18
N LYS A 577 -5.76 1.93 -35.91
CA LYS A 577 -4.52 2.05 -35.12
C LYS A 577 -3.57 0.86 -35.34
N PRO A 578 -2.25 1.10 -35.45
CA PRO A 578 -1.28 0.05 -35.73
C PRO A 578 -1.28 -1.05 -34.66
N PRO A 579 -1.02 -2.33 -35.03
CA PRO A 579 -1.11 -3.48 -34.14
C PRO A 579 -0.07 -3.46 -33.01
N VAL A 580 0.99 -2.66 -33.16
CA VAL A 580 2.04 -2.48 -32.16
C VAL A 580 2.31 -0.99 -31.96
N GLN A 581 2.56 -0.61 -30.71
CA GLN A 581 3.05 0.70 -30.30
C GLN A 581 4.35 0.51 -29.54
N GLY A 582 5.24 1.48 -29.62
CA GLY A 582 6.51 1.40 -28.91
C GLY A 582 7.59 2.18 -29.60
N SER A 583 8.68 2.36 -28.88
CA SER A 583 9.90 2.97 -29.36
C SER A 583 11.09 2.30 -28.67
N ILE A 584 12.25 2.39 -29.34
CA ILE A 584 13.54 2.28 -28.66
C ILE A 584 13.81 3.67 -28.08
N ASP A 585 13.81 3.79 -26.76
CA ASP A 585 13.86 5.09 -26.09
C ASP A 585 15.30 5.53 -25.84
N ALA A 586 16.17 4.59 -25.49
CA ALA A 586 17.56 4.87 -25.20
C ALA A 586 18.47 3.73 -25.65
N VAL A 587 19.59 4.11 -26.24
CA VAL A 587 20.72 3.23 -26.49
C VAL A 587 21.96 3.86 -25.87
N ASN A 588 22.39 3.31 -24.76
CA ASN A 588 23.48 3.84 -23.95
C ASN A 588 24.70 2.93 -24.10
N VAL A 589 25.88 3.49 -24.31
CA VAL A 589 27.11 2.69 -24.21
C VAL A 589 27.75 2.97 -22.86
N LEU A 590 27.76 1.94 -22.01
CA LEU A 590 28.23 2.00 -20.63
C LEU A 590 29.75 1.80 -20.56
N ALA A 591 30.38 2.40 -19.54
CA ALA A 591 31.82 2.41 -19.33
C ALA A 591 32.49 1.01 -19.24
N ALA A 592 31.71 -0.06 -19.08
CA ALA A 592 32.17 -1.45 -19.00
C ALA A 592 32.17 -2.18 -20.36
N GLN A 593 32.22 -1.45 -21.49
CA GLN A 593 32.12 -2.03 -22.85
C GLN A 593 30.81 -2.79 -23.08
N THR A 594 29.69 -2.27 -22.58
CA THR A 594 28.37 -2.82 -22.86
C THR A 594 27.44 -1.78 -23.46
N VAL A 595 26.58 -2.21 -24.39
CA VAL A 595 25.51 -1.43 -24.97
C VAL A 595 24.21 -1.81 -24.30
N ASP A 596 23.61 -0.83 -23.65
CA ASP A 596 22.35 -0.95 -22.95
C ASP A 596 21.23 -0.32 -23.78
N ILE A 597 20.32 -1.16 -24.24
CA ILE A 597 19.20 -0.78 -25.10
C ILE A 597 17.94 -0.90 -24.27
N SER A 598 17.16 0.16 -24.22
CA SER A 598 15.86 0.18 -23.55
C SER A 598 14.81 0.86 -24.39
N GLY A 599 13.58 0.47 -24.16
CA GLY A 599 12.44 1.05 -24.84
C GLY A 599 11.16 0.63 -24.17
N TRP A 600 10.06 0.89 -24.86
CA TRP A 600 8.77 0.32 -24.50
C TRP A 600 8.07 -0.24 -25.73
N ALA A 601 7.21 -1.21 -25.51
CA ALA A 601 6.33 -1.72 -26.55
C ALA A 601 5.03 -2.27 -25.97
N LEU A 602 3.95 -2.14 -26.74
CA LEU A 602 2.65 -2.74 -26.52
C LEU A 602 2.21 -3.41 -27.81
N ALA A 603 1.70 -4.63 -27.71
CA ALA A 603 1.07 -5.32 -28.83
C ALA A 603 -0.44 -5.35 -28.58
N HIS A 604 -1.22 -4.64 -29.42
CA HIS A 604 -2.65 -4.46 -29.24
C HIS A 604 -3.07 -3.89 -27.86
N GLY A 605 -2.18 -3.11 -27.24
CA GLY A 605 -2.38 -2.55 -25.90
C GLY A 605 -1.95 -3.46 -24.74
N ASP A 606 -1.47 -4.68 -25.01
CA ASP A 606 -1.04 -5.67 -24.01
C ASP A 606 0.50 -5.88 -23.99
N THR A 607 1.02 -6.52 -22.93
CA THR A 607 2.44 -6.88 -22.76
C THR A 607 2.86 -7.83 -23.89
N PRO A 608 3.90 -7.52 -24.67
CA PRO A 608 4.40 -8.45 -25.69
C PRO A 608 4.88 -9.77 -25.09
N THR A 609 4.82 -10.85 -25.87
CA THR A 609 5.42 -12.13 -25.45
C THR A 609 6.93 -12.17 -25.63
N GLU A 610 7.44 -11.43 -26.61
CA GLU A 610 8.85 -11.41 -26.98
C GLU A 610 9.18 -10.13 -27.77
N ILE A 611 10.37 -9.60 -27.54
CA ILE A 611 11.04 -8.66 -28.45
C ILE A 611 12.38 -9.25 -28.91
N SER A 612 12.64 -9.19 -30.22
CA SER A 612 13.94 -9.53 -30.81
C SER A 612 14.55 -8.32 -31.50
N LEU A 613 15.88 -8.22 -31.49
CA LEU A 613 16.61 -7.10 -32.08
C LEU A 613 17.27 -7.48 -33.41
N LEU A 614 17.28 -6.54 -34.35
CA LEU A 614 18.05 -6.58 -35.59
C LEU A 614 19.07 -5.44 -35.57
N PHE A 615 20.33 -5.75 -35.87
CA PHE A 615 21.39 -4.76 -36.12
C PHE A 615 21.75 -4.80 -37.59
N ASP A 616 21.58 -3.68 -38.30
CA ASP A 616 21.79 -3.57 -39.75
C ASP A 616 21.10 -4.70 -40.54
N GLY A 617 19.89 -5.07 -40.10
CA GLY A 617 19.09 -6.14 -40.69
C GLY A 617 19.50 -7.57 -40.31
N LYS A 618 20.52 -7.77 -39.47
CA LYS A 618 20.95 -9.09 -38.98
C LYS A 618 20.38 -9.36 -37.57
N PRO A 619 19.82 -10.56 -37.31
CA PRO A 619 19.24 -10.87 -36.02
C PRO A 619 20.30 -11.01 -34.92
N TYR A 620 20.05 -10.42 -33.76
CA TYR A 620 20.83 -10.68 -32.55
C TYR A 620 20.27 -11.92 -31.83
N PRO A 621 21.12 -12.81 -31.28
CA PRO A 621 20.67 -14.10 -30.74
C PRO A 621 19.83 -14.00 -29.45
N ALA A 622 19.99 -12.96 -28.64
CA ALA A 622 19.24 -12.80 -27.40
C ALA A 622 17.82 -12.25 -27.64
N LYS A 623 16.86 -12.76 -26.86
CA LYS A 623 15.44 -12.38 -26.90
C LYS A 623 15.03 -11.78 -25.56
N ILE A 624 14.13 -10.80 -25.62
CA ILE A 624 13.63 -10.11 -24.43
C ILE A 624 12.23 -10.62 -24.13
N THR A 625 12.07 -11.26 -22.98
CA THR A 625 10.79 -11.82 -22.50
C THR A 625 10.40 -11.29 -21.13
N GLN A 626 11.25 -10.44 -20.54
CA GLN A 626 11.00 -9.77 -19.28
C GLN A 626 10.64 -8.31 -19.54
N PHE A 627 9.52 -7.88 -18.96
CA PHE A 627 8.97 -6.55 -19.12
C PHE A 627 8.66 -5.94 -17.75
N PHE A 628 8.77 -4.62 -17.64
CA PHE A 628 8.49 -3.85 -16.43
C PHE A 628 7.55 -2.68 -16.71
N GLU A 629 6.97 -2.11 -15.66
CA GLU A 629 6.04 -0.99 -15.77
C GLU A 629 6.78 0.32 -16.12
N ARG A 630 6.17 1.12 -16.99
CA ARG A 630 6.62 2.46 -17.37
C ARG A 630 5.51 3.47 -17.11
N LEU A 631 5.60 4.21 -16.01
CA LEU A 631 4.56 5.14 -15.55
C LEU A 631 4.23 6.23 -16.59
N ASP A 632 5.22 6.69 -17.35
CA ASP A 632 5.08 7.62 -18.46
C ASP A 632 4.27 7.01 -19.62
N VAL A 633 4.53 5.74 -19.95
CA VAL A 633 3.76 5.00 -20.96
C VAL A 633 2.35 4.71 -20.47
N VAL A 634 2.16 4.43 -19.17
CA VAL A 634 0.83 4.31 -18.54
C VAL A 634 0.08 5.65 -18.65
N GLN A 635 0.74 6.79 -18.42
CA GLN A 635 0.10 8.10 -18.59
C GLN A 635 -0.27 8.41 -20.04
N TYR A 636 0.59 8.02 -20.99
CA TYR A 636 0.40 8.29 -22.42
C TYR A 636 -0.61 7.36 -23.09
N THR A 637 -0.48 6.05 -22.85
CA THR A 637 -1.29 5.01 -23.51
C THR A 637 -2.49 4.59 -22.68
N THR A 638 -2.50 4.90 -21.39
CA THR A 638 -3.48 4.42 -20.39
C THR A 638 -3.56 2.89 -20.25
N SER A 639 -2.56 2.16 -20.78
CA SER A 639 -2.39 0.72 -20.58
C SER A 639 -1.47 0.44 -19.38
N LEU A 640 -1.84 -0.53 -18.52
CA LEU A 640 -1.02 -1.06 -17.41
C LEU A 640 -0.17 -2.27 -17.82
N ALA A 641 -0.18 -2.66 -19.09
CA ALA A 641 0.72 -3.70 -19.54
C ALA A 641 2.17 -3.29 -19.25
N HIS A 642 2.96 -4.25 -18.77
CA HIS A 642 4.40 -4.10 -18.62
C HIS A 642 4.97 -3.84 -20.01
N SER A 643 5.20 -2.57 -20.30
CA SER A 643 5.56 -2.09 -21.62
C SER A 643 7.05 -1.85 -21.73
N GLY A 644 7.72 -1.54 -20.61
CA GLY A 644 9.15 -1.30 -20.56
C GLY A 644 9.95 -2.58 -20.76
N TRP A 645 11.01 -2.48 -21.54
CA TRP A 645 11.96 -3.56 -21.77
C TRP A 645 13.38 -3.00 -21.82
N ARG A 646 14.36 -3.83 -21.46
CA ARG A 646 15.77 -3.47 -21.44
C ARG A 646 16.64 -4.69 -21.72
N ILE A 647 17.74 -4.49 -22.43
CA ILE A 647 18.76 -5.50 -22.66
C ILE A 647 20.15 -4.87 -22.66
N THR A 648 21.12 -5.58 -22.10
CA THR A 648 22.52 -5.17 -22.06
C THR A 648 23.36 -6.17 -22.86
N LEU A 649 24.17 -5.66 -23.78
CA LEU A 649 24.92 -6.43 -24.78
C LEU A 649 26.42 -6.09 -24.67
N PRO A 650 27.37 -7.03 -24.88
CA PRO A 650 28.78 -6.69 -25.05
C PRO A 650 29.02 -5.81 -26.29
N VAL A 651 29.85 -4.76 -26.17
CA VAL A 651 30.25 -3.91 -27.30
C VAL A 651 31.03 -4.71 -28.35
N ASP A 652 31.75 -5.75 -27.93
CA ASP A 652 32.51 -6.64 -28.83
C ASP A 652 31.63 -7.44 -29.80
N ASP A 653 30.34 -7.60 -29.49
CA ASP A 653 29.38 -8.28 -30.36
C ASP A 653 28.87 -7.36 -31.50
N LEU A 654 29.20 -6.07 -31.46
CA LEU A 654 28.63 -5.04 -32.33
C LEU A 654 29.70 -4.35 -33.19
N THR A 655 29.33 -3.88 -34.37
CA THR A 655 30.27 -3.22 -35.29
C THR A 655 30.51 -1.78 -34.82
N PRO A 656 31.76 -1.30 -34.65
CA PRO A 656 32.03 0.09 -34.29
C PRO A 656 31.48 1.08 -35.34
N GLY A 657 30.94 2.23 -34.89
CA GLY A 657 30.34 3.23 -35.77
C GLY A 657 28.80 3.23 -35.73
N GLU A 658 28.17 3.84 -36.74
CA GLU A 658 26.72 3.97 -36.83
C GLU A 658 26.08 2.65 -37.28
N ASN A 659 25.19 2.09 -36.46
CA ASN A 659 24.40 0.89 -36.76
C ASN A 659 22.91 1.27 -36.69
N VAL A 660 22.06 0.58 -37.47
CA VAL A 660 20.61 0.70 -37.42
C VAL A 660 20.04 -0.44 -36.58
N VAL A 661 19.37 -0.09 -35.48
CA VAL A 661 18.69 -1.04 -34.60
C VAL A 661 17.20 -1.05 -34.89
N THR A 662 16.63 -2.23 -35.10
CA THR A 662 15.17 -2.43 -35.21
C THR A 662 14.72 -3.45 -34.17
N ALA A 663 13.68 -3.09 -33.41
CA ALA A 663 13.03 -4.02 -32.48
C ALA A 663 11.80 -4.65 -33.16
N LEU A 664 11.74 -5.98 -33.15
CA LEU A 664 10.60 -6.77 -33.62
C LEU A 664 9.77 -7.24 -32.42
N VAL A 665 8.49 -6.89 -32.39
CA VAL A 665 7.56 -7.18 -31.30
C VAL A 665 6.63 -8.32 -31.69
N ARG A 666 6.49 -9.34 -30.84
CA ARG A 666 5.54 -10.44 -31.03
C ARG A 666 4.44 -10.43 -29.97
N SER A 667 3.19 -10.49 -30.44
CA SER A 667 1.99 -10.60 -29.60
C SER A 667 1.77 -12.04 -29.07
N ARG A 668 2.22 -13.07 -29.80
CA ARG A 668 2.11 -14.49 -29.41
C ARG A 668 3.35 -15.27 -29.86
N SER A 669 3.69 -16.34 -29.15
CA SER A 669 4.87 -17.18 -29.40
C SER A 669 4.95 -17.79 -30.80
N SER A 670 3.82 -17.98 -31.49
CA SER A 670 3.74 -18.46 -32.88
C SER A 670 3.19 -17.44 -33.89
N GLY A 671 3.12 -16.15 -33.52
CA GLY A 671 2.54 -15.08 -34.34
C GLY A 671 3.54 -14.32 -35.21
N GLU A 672 3.02 -13.53 -36.14
CA GLU A 672 3.77 -12.57 -36.97
C GLU A 672 4.45 -11.50 -36.08
N ALA A 673 5.65 -11.08 -36.46
CA ALA A 673 6.43 -10.09 -35.73
C ALA A 673 6.31 -8.72 -36.42
N PHE A 674 6.06 -7.67 -35.64
CA PHE A 674 5.91 -6.31 -36.17
C PHE A 674 7.12 -5.46 -35.78
N ALA A 675 7.64 -4.69 -36.72
CA ALA A 675 8.79 -3.81 -36.47
C ALA A 675 8.36 -2.49 -35.83
N LEU A 676 9.05 -2.09 -34.76
CA LEU A 676 9.05 -0.72 -34.27
C LEU A 676 9.87 0.18 -35.21
N PRO A 677 9.67 1.51 -35.16
CA PRO A 677 10.53 2.45 -35.88
C PRO A 677 12.00 2.20 -35.56
N ALA A 678 12.81 2.05 -36.62
CA ALA A 678 14.24 1.83 -36.49
C ALA A 678 14.94 3.06 -35.90
N THR A 679 15.95 2.84 -35.07
CA THR A 679 16.77 3.89 -34.44
C THR A 679 18.23 3.68 -34.77
N LYS A 680 18.97 4.76 -34.98
CA LYS A 680 20.42 4.72 -35.18
C LYS A 680 21.13 4.72 -33.84
N VAL A 681 22.12 3.83 -33.67
CA VAL A 681 23.05 3.83 -32.54
C VAL A 681 24.47 4.05 -33.06
N THR A 682 25.23 4.91 -32.38
CA THR A 682 26.67 5.03 -32.61
C THR A 682 27.41 4.23 -31.54
N ILE A 683 28.06 3.14 -31.96
CA ILE A 683 28.92 2.33 -31.10
C ILE A 683 30.28 3.06 -31.00
N PRO A 684 30.73 3.46 -29.80
CA PRO A 684 31.88 4.34 -29.61
C PRO A 684 33.18 3.69 -30.07
N SER A 685 34.14 4.57 -30.41
CA SER A 685 35.50 4.19 -30.78
C SER A 685 36.21 3.52 -29.60
N ARG A 686 37.04 2.51 -29.88
CA ARG A 686 37.85 1.81 -28.87
C ARG A 686 38.70 2.79 -28.05
N MET A 687 38.84 2.51 -26.75
CA MET A 687 39.69 3.27 -25.83
C MET A 687 41.12 3.43 -26.41
N PRO A 688 41.72 4.64 -26.39
CA PRO A 688 43.10 4.83 -26.82
C PRO A 688 44.08 3.95 -26.03
N GLN A 689 44.97 3.23 -26.72
CA GLN A 689 45.95 2.35 -26.07
C GLN A 689 47.27 3.07 -25.79
N TYR A 690 47.78 2.92 -24.57
CA TYR A 690 49.12 3.35 -24.19
C TYR A 690 50.16 2.37 -24.74
N GLN A 691 51.20 2.87 -25.42
CA GLN A 691 52.30 2.06 -25.96
C GLN A 691 53.61 2.42 -25.24
N PRO A 692 54.20 1.52 -24.41
CA PRO A 692 55.31 1.86 -23.52
C PRO A 692 56.66 2.13 -24.21
N GLU A 693 56.90 1.61 -25.42
CA GLU A 693 58.27 1.43 -25.95
C GLU A 693 58.81 2.61 -26.76
N ALA A 694 58.00 3.64 -27.09
CA ALA A 694 58.45 4.84 -27.81
C ALA A 694 57.48 6.04 -27.66
N TRP A 695 57.19 6.47 -26.43
CA TRP A 695 56.20 7.52 -26.16
C TRP A 695 56.77 8.95 -26.30
N SER A 696 56.56 9.60 -27.44
CA SER A 696 56.92 11.01 -27.62
C SER A 696 55.86 11.97 -27.07
N LEU A 697 56.18 13.25 -26.85
CA LEU A 697 55.17 14.27 -26.48
C LEU A 697 54.11 14.47 -27.57
N ALA A 698 54.43 14.23 -28.84
CA ALA A 698 53.43 14.26 -29.91
C ALA A 698 52.45 13.07 -29.81
N ASP A 699 52.94 11.89 -29.41
CA ASP A 699 52.09 10.73 -29.11
C ASP A 699 51.21 10.98 -27.89
N ALA A 700 51.79 11.60 -26.85
CA ALA A 700 51.07 12.03 -25.66
C ALA A 700 49.94 13.02 -25.99
N SER A 701 50.17 13.97 -26.90
CA SER A 701 49.16 14.91 -27.40
C SER A 701 48.01 14.17 -28.11
N ARG A 702 48.32 13.25 -29.04
CA ARG A 702 47.30 12.43 -29.69
C ARG A 702 46.50 11.59 -28.70
N TYR A 703 47.17 11.01 -27.71
CA TYR A 703 46.52 10.23 -26.65
C TYR A 703 45.61 11.10 -25.79
N ALA A 704 46.06 12.27 -25.35
CA ALA A 704 45.26 13.19 -24.54
C ALA A 704 44.01 13.66 -25.30
N SER A 705 44.13 14.05 -26.57
CA SER A 705 42.98 14.40 -27.41
C SER A 705 42.05 13.21 -27.67
N GLY A 706 42.61 12.01 -27.84
CA GLY A 706 41.86 10.77 -27.96
C GLY A 706 41.09 10.41 -26.67
N MET A 707 41.69 10.65 -25.51
CA MET A 707 41.05 10.44 -24.20
C MET A 707 39.91 11.43 -23.97
N LEU A 708 40.10 12.71 -24.33
CA LEU A 708 39.02 13.70 -24.33
C LEU A 708 37.88 13.28 -25.26
N ALA A 709 38.19 12.78 -26.47
CA ALA A 709 37.18 12.30 -27.41
C ALA A 709 36.42 11.06 -26.89
N HIS A 710 37.14 10.11 -26.31
CA HIS A 710 36.58 8.86 -25.77
C HIS A 710 35.68 9.10 -24.56
N ARG A 711 36.03 10.09 -23.73
CA ARG A 711 35.31 10.42 -22.50
C ARG A 711 34.21 11.47 -22.70
N GLN A 712 34.07 12.02 -23.92
CA GLN A 712 32.98 12.94 -24.24
C GLN A 712 31.71 12.15 -24.53
N ASP A 713 30.64 12.51 -23.83
CA ASP A 713 29.29 12.03 -24.12
C ASP A 713 28.90 12.38 -25.56
N PRO A 714 28.14 11.52 -26.27
CA PRO A 714 27.63 11.82 -27.60
C PRO A 714 26.88 13.15 -27.72
N GLN A 715 26.21 13.60 -26.64
CA GLN A 715 25.53 14.89 -26.59
C GLN A 715 26.50 16.08 -26.54
N GLY A 716 27.78 15.84 -26.24
CA GLY A 716 28.86 16.83 -26.34
C GLY A 716 29.47 17.28 -25.02
N TYR A 717 29.06 16.74 -23.88
CA TYR A 717 29.63 17.10 -22.57
C TYR A 717 30.56 16.05 -21.99
N TRP A 718 31.29 16.42 -20.96
CA TRP A 718 32.04 15.54 -20.07
C TRP A 718 31.40 15.55 -18.68
N LEU A 719 31.41 14.40 -18.00
CA LEU A 719 30.99 14.31 -16.61
C LEU A 719 32.12 14.77 -15.70
N THR A 720 31.76 15.42 -14.60
CA THR A 720 32.68 15.87 -13.55
C THR A 720 32.70 14.88 -12.41
N GLU A 721 33.85 14.73 -11.76
CA GLU A 721 34.01 13.88 -10.60
C GLU A 721 33.98 14.70 -9.31
N HIS A 722 33.36 14.18 -8.26
CA HIS A 722 33.40 14.82 -6.95
C HIS A 722 33.66 13.83 -5.81
N THR A 723 34.27 14.33 -4.75
CA THR A 723 34.57 13.57 -3.52
C THR A 723 34.13 14.34 -2.29
N GLN A 724 34.06 13.64 -1.14
CA GLN A 724 33.67 14.23 0.15
C GLN A 724 34.85 14.82 0.95
N SER A 725 36.07 14.70 0.44
CA SER A 725 37.29 15.19 1.10
C SER A 725 38.28 15.74 0.07
N THR A 726 39.34 16.42 0.50
CA THR A 726 40.40 16.93 -0.38
C THR A 726 41.31 15.80 -0.93
N ARG A 727 40.82 14.57 -1.03
CA ARG A 727 41.49 13.41 -1.63
C ARG A 727 40.65 12.89 -2.79
N PHE A 728 41.31 12.56 -3.88
CA PHE A 728 40.67 11.95 -5.05
C PHE A 728 40.56 10.43 -4.88
N GLU A 729 39.61 10.00 -4.05
CA GLU A 729 39.32 8.60 -3.78
C GLU A 729 37.80 8.39 -3.75
N ARG A 730 37.32 7.26 -4.29
CA ARG A 730 35.88 6.91 -4.33
C ARG A 730 35.01 8.03 -4.93
N SER A 731 35.45 8.58 -6.06
CA SER A 731 34.72 9.64 -6.77
C SER A 731 33.37 9.17 -7.28
N THR A 732 32.44 10.10 -7.33
CA THR A 732 31.14 9.96 -8.01
C THR A 732 31.07 10.95 -9.17
N HIS A 733 30.36 10.57 -10.23
CA HIS A 733 30.25 11.38 -11.45
C HIS A 733 28.92 12.14 -11.46
N GLU A 734 28.95 13.40 -11.89
CA GLU A 734 27.76 14.21 -12.15
C GLU A 734 27.96 15.12 -13.36
N LEU A 735 26.85 15.51 -14.01
CA LEU A 735 26.91 16.56 -15.02
C LEU A 735 27.13 17.92 -14.32
N ASN A 736 28.11 18.67 -14.80
CA ASN A 736 28.41 20.00 -14.31
C ASN A 736 28.75 20.88 -15.53
N LEU A 737 27.98 21.95 -15.74
CA LEU A 737 28.16 22.81 -16.91
C LEU A 737 29.40 23.68 -16.82
N PHE A 738 29.74 24.18 -15.63
CA PHE A 738 30.97 24.92 -15.35
C PHE A 738 32.22 24.22 -15.88
N ALA A 739 32.41 22.93 -15.54
CA ALA A 739 33.59 22.17 -15.96
C ALA A 739 33.70 22.06 -17.49
N ASN A 740 32.57 21.89 -18.16
CA ASN A 740 32.51 21.84 -19.62
C ASN A 740 32.86 23.18 -20.26
N ALA A 741 32.37 24.28 -19.68
CA ALA A 741 32.68 25.63 -20.13
C ALA A 741 34.15 25.99 -19.89
N GLU A 742 34.74 25.55 -18.79
CA GLU A 742 36.17 25.68 -18.51
C GLU A 742 37.04 24.92 -19.52
N ILE A 743 36.67 23.67 -19.88
CA ILE A 743 37.40 22.90 -20.91
C ILE A 743 37.40 23.64 -22.26
N LEU A 744 36.26 24.23 -22.66
CA LEU A 744 36.18 25.04 -23.87
C LEU A 744 37.17 26.21 -23.85
N ASP A 745 37.27 26.88 -22.71
CA ASP A 745 38.09 28.07 -22.56
C ASP A 745 39.59 27.74 -22.51
N ILE A 746 39.96 26.68 -21.80
CA ILE A 746 41.35 26.20 -21.71
C ILE A 746 41.86 25.76 -23.08
N LEU A 747 41.09 24.94 -23.80
CA LEU A 747 41.51 24.36 -25.09
C LEU A 747 41.28 25.26 -26.28
N GLY A 748 40.34 26.21 -26.21
CA GLY A 748 39.92 27.04 -27.35
C GLY A 748 41.10 27.63 -28.15
N PRO A 749 42.09 28.26 -27.51
CA PRO A 749 43.24 28.86 -28.21
C PRO A 749 44.23 27.88 -28.89
N VAL A 750 44.11 26.57 -28.65
CA VAL A 750 44.93 25.53 -29.28
C VAL A 750 44.10 24.41 -29.92
N ALA A 751 42.79 24.62 -30.09
CA ALA A 751 41.84 23.57 -30.46
C ALA A 751 42.13 22.94 -31.83
N ARG A 752 42.68 23.72 -32.76
CA ARG A 752 43.04 23.24 -34.11
C ARG A 752 44.31 22.39 -34.06
N GLU A 753 45.33 22.87 -33.38
CA GLU A 753 46.61 22.18 -33.22
C GLU A 753 46.45 20.88 -32.42
N ALA A 754 45.57 20.87 -31.42
CA ALA A 754 45.25 19.70 -30.62
C ALA A 754 44.27 18.71 -31.29
N ASN A 755 43.80 19.01 -32.52
CA ASN A 755 42.74 18.24 -33.20
C ASN A 755 41.46 18.06 -32.33
N ALA A 756 41.13 19.07 -31.52
CA ALA A 756 40.01 19.06 -30.58
C ALA A 756 38.83 19.92 -31.07
N GLN A 757 38.94 20.60 -32.21
CA GLN A 757 37.91 21.54 -32.70
C GLN A 757 36.50 20.92 -32.74
N ALA A 758 36.35 19.72 -33.31
CA ALA A 758 35.06 19.04 -33.38
C ALA A 758 34.52 18.63 -32.00
N LEU A 759 35.40 18.36 -31.03
CA LEU A 759 35.02 18.06 -29.64
C LEU A 759 34.44 19.33 -29.00
N LEU A 760 35.13 20.46 -29.15
CA LEU A 760 34.71 21.75 -28.61
C LEU A 760 33.43 22.26 -29.27
N ASP A 761 33.24 22.04 -30.58
CA ASP A 761 32.02 22.44 -31.28
C ASP A 761 30.78 21.66 -30.80
N ARG A 762 30.96 20.41 -30.33
CA ARG A 762 29.88 19.65 -29.68
C ARG A 762 29.59 20.20 -28.28
N ALA A 763 30.63 20.42 -27.47
CA ALA A 763 30.47 21.00 -26.14
C ALA A 763 29.83 22.39 -26.17
N ARG A 764 30.20 23.24 -27.13
CA ARG A 764 29.60 24.56 -27.33
C ARG A 764 28.12 24.47 -27.67
N ARG A 765 27.74 23.56 -28.59
CA ARG A 765 26.33 23.31 -28.92
C ARG A 765 25.56 22.84 -27.70
N PHE A 766 26.09 21.86 -26.97
CA PHE A 766 25.48 21.37 -25.74
C PHE A 766 25.26 22.49 -24.71
N LEU A 767 26.29 23.27 -24.38
CA LEU A 767 26.17 24.34 -23.39
C LEU A 767 25.19 25.43 -23.83
N SER A 768 25.15 25.77 -25.12
CA SER A 768 24.21 26.78 -25.65
C SER A 768 22.74 26.38 -25.49
N THR A 769 22.42 25.08 -25.46
CA THR A 769 21.05 24.61 -25.23
C THR A 769 20.67 24.63 -23.75
N GLN A 770 21.63 24.80 -22.84
CA GLN A 770 21.38 24.87 -21.39
C GLN A 770 20.97 26.27 -20.91
N ILE A 771 21.01 27.27 -21.78
CA ILE A 771 20.49 28.60 -21.50
C ILE A 771 18.96 28.52 -21.41
N GLU A 772 18.41 28.87 -20.24
CA GLU A 772 16.96 28.91 -20.03
C GLU A 772 16.30 30.06 -20.80
N ASP A 773 14.97 30.03 -20.90
CA ASP A 773 14.20 31.15 -21.47
C ASP A 773 14.41 32.46 -20.69
N SER A 774 14.77 32.36 -19.41
CA SER A 774 15.16 33.48 -18.54
C SER A 774 16.53 34.07 -18.89
N GLY A 775 17.32 33.38 -19.71
CA GLY A 775 18.73 33.65 -19.97
C GLY A 775 19.68 33.13 -18.88
N LEU A 776 19.16 32.59 -17.77
CA LEU A 776 19.98 32.05 -16.69
C LEU A 776 20.44 30.63 -17.00
N VAL A 777 21.50 30.21 -16.32
CA VAL A 777 22.00 28.84 -16.39
C VAL A 777 22.12 28.22 -15.01
N ARG A 778 21.84 26.92 -14.93
CA ARG A 778 21.95 26.11 -13.73
C ARG A 778 23.15 25.19 -13.82
N TYR A 779 23.78 24.97 -12.68
CA TYR A 779 24.87 24.01 -12.49
C TYR A 779 24.70 22.63 -13.16
N HIS A 780 23.55 21.97 -13.00
CA HIS A 780 23.24 20.66 -13.61
C HIS A 780 22.57 20.76 -14.98
N GLY A 781 22.44 21.98 -15.53
CA GLY A 781 21.70 22.24 -16.76
C GLY A 781 20.19 22.23 -16.60
N ARG A 782 19.52 22.26 -17.75
CA ARG A 782 18.07 22.43 -17.85
C ARG A 782 17.34 21.16 -17.41
N PRO A 783 16.41 21.25 -16.44
CA PRO A 783 15.69 20.07 -15.94
C PRO A 783 14.71 19.48 -16.96
N ASP A 784 14.36 20.22 -18.01
CA ASP A 784 13.48 19.82 -19.10
C ASP A 784 14.21 19.15 -20.28
N LEU A 785 15.54 19.01 -20.21
CA LEU A 785 16.35 18.30 -21.20
C LEU A 785 16.82 16.94 -20.65
N ALA A 786 16.78 15.91 -21.50
CA ALA A 786 17.25 14.58 -21.16
C ALA A 786 18.78 14.52 -21.15
N THR A 787 19.40 14.80 -20.01
CA THR A 787 20.85 14.63 -19.81
C THR A 787 21.14 13.29 -19.11
N HIS A 788 22.19 12.56 -19.51
CA HIS A 788 22.56 11.32 -18.83
C HIS A 788 23.12 11.59 -17.42
N GLY A 789 22.76 10.74 -16.48
CA GLY A 789 23.15 10.83 -15.07
C GLY A 789 21.99 11.32 -14.21
N THR A 790 21.85 10.75 -13.01
CA THR A 790 20.82 11.12 -12.04
C THR A 790 20.81 12.63 -11.82
N ILE A 791 19.87 13.34 -12.47
CA ILE A 791 19.48 14.69 -12.05
C ILE A 791 18.84 14.51 -10.68
N SER A 792 19.66 14.53 -9.63
CA SER A 792 19.14 14.33 -8.28
C SER A 792 18.25 15.50 -7.86
N CYS A 793 18.34 16.65 -8.56
CA CYS A 793 17.64 17.86 -8.18
C CYS A 793 17.80 19.04 -9.16
N ARG A 794 16.80 19.93 -9.19
CA ARG A 794 16.83 21.21 -9.91
C ARG A 794 17.55 22.28 -9.09
N ILE A 795 18.83 22.53 -9.37
CA ILE A 795 19.63 23.52 -8.63
C ILE A 795 19.26 24.95 -9.03
N THR A 796 19.18 25.88 -8.09
CA THR A 796 18.98 27.32 -8.35
C THR A 796 20.01 27.88 -9.34
N PRO A 797 19.63 28.71 -10.34
CA PRO A 797 20.59 29.32 -11.26
C PRO A 797 21.57 30.25 -10.52
N ASP A 798 22.81 30.29 -10.98
CA ASP A 798 23.88 31.08 -10.37
C ASP A 798 24.59 32.00 -11.37
N ALA A 799 25.29 32.99 -10.84
CA ALA A 799 26.00 34.00 -11.60
C ALA A 799 27.25 33.44 -12.32
N ASP A 800 27.84 32.36 -11.83
CA ASP A 800 29.10 31.82 -12.34
C ASP A 800 28.87 31.05 -13.65
N ASP A 801 28.01 30.02 -13.58
CA ASP A 801 27.59 29.21 -14.72
C ASP A 801 26.95 30.09 -15.80
N THR A 802 26.08 31.03 -15.39
CA THR A 802 25.44 31.98 -16.33
C THR A 802 26.49 32.82 -17.07
N ALA A 803 27.43 33.43 -16.35
CA ALA A 803 28.44 34.29 -16.98
C ALA A 803 29.38 33.50 -17.90
N LEU A 804 29.87 32.35 -17.43
CA LEU A 804 30.86 31.57 -18.17
C LEU A 804 30.26 31.01 -19.47
N ILE A 805 29.03 30.50 -19.44
CA ILE A 805 28.38 29.92 -20.62
C ILE A 805 28.02 31.00 -21.64
N TRP A 806 27.52 32.16 -21.22
CA TRP A 806 27.30 33.27 -22.15
C TRP A 806 28.60 33.77 -22.80
N ARG A 807 29.73 33.64 -22.11
CA ARG A 807 31.05 34.00 -22.63
C ARG A 807 31.55 33.02 -23.68
N VAL A 808 31.52 31.71 -23.38
CA VAL A 808 32.21 30.68 -24.22
C VAL A 808 31.28 29.92 -25.17
N ALA A 809 29.96 29.95 -24.93
CA ALA A 809 28.95 29.18 -25.64
C ALA A 809 27.62 29.93 -25.85
N SER A 810 27.68 31.24 -26.16
CA SER A 810 26.50 32.04 -26.50
C SER A 810 25.65 31.38 -27.61
N ASN A 811 24.33 31.42 -27.43
CA ASN A 811 23.36 31.00 -28.43
C ASN A 811 22.97 32.12 -29.42
N GLY A 812 23.53 33.33 -29.26
CA GLY A 812 23.27 34.49 -30.11
C GLY A 812 21.96 35.24 -29.83
N ASN A 813 21.18 34.84 -28.81
CA ASN A 813 19.92 35.50 -28.45
C ASN A 813 20.16 36.69 -27.52
N GLN A 814 20.24 37.89 -28.10
CA GLN A 814 20.48 39.12 -27.34
C GLN A 814 19.43 39.38 -26.26
N GLN A 815 18.15 39.06 -26.51
CA GLN A 815 17.08 39.30 -25.54
C GLN A 815 17.26 38.46 -24.27
N GLN A 816 17.59 37.18 -24.42
CA GLN A 816 17.91 36.30 -23.28
C GLN A 816 19.17 36.79 -22.56
N GLN A 817 20.17 37.25 -23.30
CA GLN A 817 21.41 37.78 -22.74
C GLN A 817 21.17 39.05 -21.89
N ASP A 818 20.30 39.94 -22.35
CA ASP A 818 19.92 41.16 -21.64
C ASP A 818 19.07 40.83 -20.39
N MET A 819 18.18 39.83 -20.47
CA MET A 819 17.38 39.35 -19.33
C MET A 819 18.24 38.73 -18.22
N ALA A 820 19.26 37.95 -18.61
CA ALA A 820 20.24 37.40 -17.68
C ALA A 820 20.98 38.52 -16.96
N LEU A 821 21.49 39.52 -17.69
CA LEU A 821 22.18 40.67 -17.12
C LEU A 821 21.28 41.48 -16.17
N ALA A 822 20.04 41.76 -16.57
CA ALA A 822 19.06 42.45 -15.72
C ALA A 822 18.78 41.67 -14.43
N THR A 823 18.84 40.35 -14.47
CA THR A 823 18.72 39.51 -13.28
C THR A 823 19.96 39.59 -12.40
N LEU A 824 21.17 39.47 -12.94
CA LEU A 824 22.41 39.67 -12.18
C LEU A 824 22.41 41.03 -11.47
N GLN A 825 22.00 42.10 -12.16
CA GLN A 825 21.94 43.46 -11.58
C GLN A 825 21.01 43.56 -10.36
N ARG A 826 19.94 42.75 -10.27
CA ARG A 826 19.06 42.69 -9.10
C ARG A 826 19.73 42.05 -7.88
N TYR A 827 20.75 41.22 -8.09
CA TYR A 827 21.53 40.55 -7.03
C TYR A 827 22.88 41.23 -6.77
N ARG A 828 22.98 42.52 -7.07
CA ARG A 828 24.18 43.33 -6.82
C ARG A 828 24.21 43.85 -5.37
N THR A 829 25.34 43.72 -4.70
CA THR A 829 25.58 44.20 -3.35
C THR A 829 25.87 45.71 -3.34
N ALA A 830 25.78 46.35 -2.17
CA ALA A 830 25.98 47.79 -2.01
C ALA A 830 27.41 48.25 -2.37
N ASP A 831 28.40 47.38 -2.22
CA ASP A 831 29.80 47.58 -2.64
C ASP A 831 30.04 47.26 -4.12
N GLY A 832 29.00 46.85 -4.86
CA GLY A 832 29.01 46.74 -6.32
C GLY A 832 29.38 45.37 -6.88
N LEU A 833 29.48 44.34 -6.04
CA LEU A 833 29.72 42.93 -6.39
C LEU A 833 28.41 42.19 -6.66
N TYR A 834 28.48 41.01 -7.27
CA TYR A 834 27.32 40.17 -7.58
C TYR A 834 27.24 38.98 -6.63
N ARG A 835 26.05 38.66 -6.13
CA ARG A 835 25.82 37.44 -5.35
C ARG A 835 25.81 36.19 -6.23
N THR A 836 26.05 35.04 -5.63
CA THR A 836 26.14 33.74 -6.29
C THR A 836 24.80 33.29 -6.89
N TRP A 837 23.77 33.12 -6.07
CA TRP A 837 22.47 32.58 -6.47
C TRP A 837 21.53 33.67 -6.96
N LEU A 838 20.88 33.43 -8.10
CA LEU A 838 20.04 34.38 -8.83
C LEU A 838 18.54 34.17 -8.59
N ALA A 839 18.18 33.80 -7.36
CA ALA A 839 16.80 33.65 -6.90
C ALA A 839 16.60 34.18 -5.47
N PRO A 840 15.37 34.52 -5.07
CA PRO A 840 15.03 34.78 -3.67
C PRO A 840 15.34 33.56 -2.80
N LYS A 841 15.71 33.78 -1.53
CA LYS A 841 16.14 32.69 -0.63
C LYS A 841 15.06 31.63 -0.40
N ASP A 842 13.79 32.03 -0.38
CA ASP A 842 12.62 31.15 -0.29
C ASP A 842 12.36 30.32 -1.55
N GLN A 843 13.08 30.62 -2.65
CA GLN A 843 13.04 29.89 -3.92
C GLN A 843 14.36 29.16 -4.18
N PHE A 844 15.20 28.99 -3.16
CA PHE A 844 16.37 28.15 -3.26
C PHE A 844 15.95 26.69 -3.42
N GLU A 845 16.36 26.10 -4.54
CA GLU A 845 16.09 24.74 -4.92
C GLU A 845 17.41 23.98 -4.87
N CYS A 846 17.46 22.95 -4.03
CA CYS A 846 18.51 21.96 -3.99
C CYS A 846 19.96 22.42 -3.85
N ILE A 847 20.14 23.46 -3.06
CA ILE A 847 21.44 23.90 -2.60
C ILE A 847 21.54 23.71 -1.10
N ASP A 848 22.75 23.45 -0.62
CA ASP A 848 23.11 23.44 0.79
C ASP A 848 23.89 24.73 1.07
N PRO A 849 23.19 25.87 1.25
CA PRO A 849 23.83 27.15 1.42
C PRO A 849 24.63 27.14 2.72
N GLY A 850 25.91 27.51 2.66
CA GLY A 850 26.77 27.64 3.83
C GLY A 850 26.32 28.77 4.78
N ALA A 851 27.24 29.20 5.63
CA ALA A 851 26.96 30.17 6.69
C ALA A 851 26.42 31.51 6.16
N ASP A 852 26.97 32.02 5.05
CA ASP A 852 26.31 33.05 4.24
C ASP A 852 25.54 32.33 3.13
N PRO A 853 24.20 32.45 3.09
CA PRO A 853 23.43 31.70 2.12
C PRO A 853 23.52 32.23 0.69
N ASN A 854 24.05 33.44 0.46
CA ASN A 854 24.24 33.95 -0.90
C ASN A 854 25.44 34.91 -0.99
N PRO A 855 26.67 34.40 -0.79
CA PRO A 855 27.86 35.24 -0.72
C PRO A 855 28.27 35.73 -2.12
N PRO A 856 28.90 36.90 -2.25
CA PRO A 856 29.78 37.18 -3.38
C PRO A 856 31.07 36.36 -3.25
N ASP A 857 31.55 35.80 -4.36
CA ASP A 857 32.82 35.06 -4.42
C ASP A 857 33.73 35.60 -5.51
N ILE A 858 35.04 35.58 -5.27
CA ILE A 858 36.10 36.14 -6.12
C ILE A 858 36.13 35.53 -7.52
N GLY A 859 35.97 34.21 -7.67
CA GLY A 859 35.97 33.54 -8.97
C GLY A 859 34.74 33.89 -9.78
N ILE A 860 33.59 33.90 -9.12
CA ILE A 860 32.32 34.33 -9.74
C ILE A 860 32.42 35.78 -10.23
N GLN A 861 33.00 36.69 -9.44
CA GLN A 861 33.19 38.08 -9.88
C GLN A 861 34.08 38.17 -11.12
N ILE A 862 35.14 37.36 -11.17
CA ILE A 862 36.05 37.31 -12.31
C ILE A 862 35.31 36.83 -13.56
N HIS A 863 34.53 35.75 -13.48
CA HIS A 863 33.79 35.25 -14.64
C HIS A 863 32.70 36.22 -15.11
N VAL A 864 31.97 36.86 -14.19
CA VAL A 864 31.03 37.95 -14.53
C VAL A 864 31.77 39.11 -15.19
N LEU A 865 32.92 39.53 -14.68
CA LEU A 865 33.72 40.60 -15.28
C LEU A 865 34.19 40.25 -16.69
N LEU A 866 34.65 39.03 -16.92
CA LEU A 866 35.09 38.56 -18.23
C LEU A 866 33.93 38.52 -19.23
N TRP A 867 32.75 38.05 -18.82
CA TRP A 867 31.56 38.11 -19.64
C TRP A 867 31.15 39.56 -19.96
N LEU A 868 31.11 40.45 -18.96
CA LEU A 868 30.80 41.87 -19.16
C LEU A 868 31.82 42.53 -20.10
N ALA A 869 33.10 42.24 -19.99
CA ALA A 869 34.09 42.84 -20.89
C ALA A 869 33.93 42.40 -22.34
N GLN A 870 33.49 41.15 -22.56
CA GLN A 870 33.23 40.62 -23.89
C GLN A 870 31.92 41.12 -24.50
N ALA A 871 30.83 41.13 -23.72
CA ALA A 871 29.47 41.40 -24.23
C ALA A 871 28.95 42.82 -23.91
N TYR A 872 29.42 43.44 -22.83
CA TYR A 872 28.92 44.71 -22.29
C TYR A 872 30.07 45.63 -21.80
N PRO A 873 31.03 46.01 -22.67
CA PRO A 873 32.29 46.62 -22.27
C PRO A 873 32.13 47.92 -21.46
N GLU A 874 31.02 48.66 -21.63
CA GLU A 874 30.72 49.87 -20.84
C GLU A 874 30.43 49.59 -19.35
N GLN A 875 29.99 48.37 -19.00
CA GLN A 875 29.65 47.99 -17.63
C GLN A 875 30.83 47.38 -16.86
N ALA A 876 31.81 46.81 -17.58
CA ALA A 876 32.96 46.13 -16.99
C ALA A 876 33.85 47.03 -16.09
N PRO A 877 34.16 48.30 -16.44
CA PRO A 877 35.02 49.16 -15.61
C PRO A 877 34.47 49.41 -14.20
N ALA A 878 33.14 49.43 -14.04
CA ALA A 878 32.51 49.65 -12.74
C ALA A 878 32.69 48.44 -11.82
N LEU A 879 32.51 47.22 -12.34
CA LEU A 879 32.76 45.99 -11.60
C LEU A 879 34.26 45.82 -11.30
N CYS A 880 35.13 46.11 -12.27
CA CYS A 880 36.58 46.07 -12.07
C CYS A 880 37.02 46.92 -10.87
N ARG A 881 36.57 48.18 -10.79
CA ARG A 881 36.91 49.06 -9.65
C ARG A 881 36.36 48.56 -8.32
N ALA A 882 35.17 47.97 -8.31
CA ALA A 882 34.59 47.38 -7.10
C ALA A 882 35.42 46.17 -6.65
N LEU A 883 35.82 45.32 -7.60
CA LEU A 883 36.61 44.13 -7.35
C LEU A 883 38.02 44.47 -6.87
N GLN A 884 38.71 45.43 -7.49
CA GLN A 884 40.04 45.91 -7.05
C GLN A 884 40.05 46.43 -5.60
N LYS A 885 38.95 47.04 -5.14
CA LYS A 885 38.84 47.50 -3.75
C LYS A 885 38.66 46.35 -2.75
N GLN A 886 38.13 45.22 -3.20
CA GLN A 886 37.75 44.09 -2.35
C GLN A 886 38.63 42.85 -2.58
N SER A 887 39.53 42.84 -3.56
CA SER A 887 40.25 41.63 -4.00
C SER A 887 41.19 41.04 -2.93
N MET A 888 41.63 41.86 -1.97
CA MET A 888 42.40 41.43 -0.80
C MET A 888 41.54 40.90 0.35
N ASN A 889 40.21 40.98 0.25
CA ASN A 889 39.28 40.49 1.27
C ASN A 889 39.16 38.97 1.18
N GLU A 890 39.73 38.27 2.16
CA GLU A 890 39.66 36.80 2.21
C GLU A 890 38.24 36.24 2.31
N ARG A 891 37.25 37.04 2.74
CA ARG A 891 35.85 36.59 2.78
C ARG A 891 35.24 36.34 1.40
N LEU A 892 35.86 36.84 0.33
CA LEU A 892 35.44 36.55 -1.03
C LEU A 892 35.94 35.18 -1.53
N TRP A 893 36.75 34.45 -0.77
CA TRP A 893 37.22 33.12 -1.13
C TRP A 893 36.33 32.06 -0.49
N VAL A 894 35.20 31.74 -1.15
CA VAL A 894 34.21 30.77 -0.67
C VAL A 894 34.34 29.45 -1.43
N TYR A 895 34.04 29.46 -2.72
CA TYR A 895 33.97 28.24 -3.56
C TYR A 895 35.34 27.83 -4.13
N TYR A 896 36.29 28.77 -4.15
CA TYR A 896 37.64 28.58 -4.68
C TYR A 896 38.72 28.57 -3.58
N HIS A 897 38.34 28.57 -2.30
CA HIS A 897 39.24 28.70 -1.14
C HIS A 897 40.40 27.68 -1.15
N GLN A 898 40.14 26.43 -1.54
CA GLN A 898 41.13 25.35 -1.65
C GLN A 898 41.44 24.95 -3.10
N ALA A 899 40.86 25.64 -4.08
CA ALA A 899 40.95 25.34 -5.50
C ALA A 899 41.43 26.57 -6.30
N PRO A 900 42.66 27.07 -6.04
CA PRO A 900 43.14 28.31 -6.64
C PRO A 900 43.38 28.23 -8.16
N ALA A 901 43.34 27.04 -8.75
CA ALA A 901 43.62 26.83 -10.18
C ALA A 901 42.65 27.59 -11.09
N ALA A 902 41.35 27.56 -10.79
CA ALA A 902 40.32 28.29 -11.56
C ALA A 902 40.53 29.81 -11.53
N ILE A 903 41.09 30.36 -10.45
CA ILE A 903 41.46 31.77 -10.37
C ILE A 903 42.78 32.03 -11.09
N ALA A 904 43.78 31.16 -10.86
CA ALA A 904 45.13 31.34 -11.37
C ALA A 904 45.17 31.39 -12.91
N MET A 905 44.31 30.62 -13.59
CA MET A 905 44.20 30.61 -15.04
C MET A 905 43.65 31.91 -15.64
N ARG A 906 42.96 32.74 -14.86
CA ARG A 906 42.34 34.01 -15.31
C ARG A 906 43.23 35.24 -15.14
N LEU A 907 44.31 35.13 -14.36
CA LEU A 907 45.10 36.30 -13.96
C LEU A 907 45.73 37.06 -15.13
N GLU A 908 46.19 36.35 -16.17
CA GLU A 908 46.76 37.03 -17.33
C GLU A 908 45.69 37.68 -18.21
N GLU A 909 44.53 37.05 -18.33
CA GLU A 909 43.41 37.60 -19.08
C GLU A 909 42.89 38.90 -18.43
N LEU A 910 42.78 38.92 -17.10
CA LEU A 910 42.45 40.11 -16.30
C LEU A 910 43.46 41.25 -16.51
N GLN A 911 44.74 40.91 -16.57
CA GLN A 911 45.81 41.89 -16.85
C GLN A 911 45.69 42.43 -18.28
N ALA A 912 45.47 41.56 -19.28
CA ALA A 912 45.35 41.93 -20.68
C ALA A 912 44.13 42.83 -20.95
N MET A 913 43.03 42.65 -20.23
CA MET A 913 41.84 43.51 -20.34
C MET A 913 41.91 44.79 -19.50
N GLY A 914 43.05 45.08 -18.85
CA GLY A 914 43.26 46.31 -18.07
C GLY A 914 42.63 46.31 -16.67
N CYS A 915 42.32 45.13 -16.11
CA CYS A 915 41.81 44.99 -14.75
C CYS A 915 42.70 44.08 -13.88
N PRO A 916 43.96 44.46 -13.60
CA PRO A 916 44.81 43.68 -12.71
C PRO A 916 44.23 43.68 -11.30
N LEU A 917 44.18 42.50 -10.67
CA LEU A 917 43.71 42.30 -9.31
C LEU A 917 44.89 41.96 -8.40
N GLU A 918 44.98 42.63 -7.25
CA GLU A 918 45.88 42.24 -6.18
C GLU A 918 45.16 41.21 -5.30
N LEU A 919 45.70 39.99 -5.22
CA LEU A 919 45.10 38.87 -4.48
C LEU A 919 46.03 38.42 -3.35
N PRO A 920 45.50 37.90 -2.23
CA PRO A 920 46.33 37.37 -1.15
C PRO A 920 47.20 36.21 -1.65
N SER A 921 48.52 36.31 -1.50
CA SER A 921 49.46 35.33 -2.05
C SER A 921 49.24 33.90 -1.53
N GLN A 922 48.82 33.76 -0.27
CA GLN A 922 48.47 32.47 0.34
C GLN A 922 47.31 31.78 -0.39
N ARG A 923 46.39 32.56 -0.99
CA ARG A 923 45.24 32.08 -1.75
C ARG A 923 45.57 31.66 -3.18
N LEU A 924 46.81 31.86 -3.62
CA LEU A 924 47.31 31.39 -4.92
C LEU A 924 48.21 30.15 -4.80
N THR A 925 48.23 29.52 -3.62
CA THR A 925 48.96 28.28 -3.33
C THR A 925 47.98 27.21 -2.83
N SER A 926 48.34 25.93 -2.93
CA SER A 926 47.48 24.83 -2.44
C SER A 926 48.23 23.88 -1.51
N THR A 927 47.57 23.47 -0.43
CA THR A 927 48.02 22.39 0.46
C THR A 927 47.42 21.03 0.09
N VAL A 928 46.55 20.99 -0.93
CA VAL A 928 45.93 19.75 -1.42
C VAL A 928 46.96 18.95 -2.21
N ALA A 929 47.11 17.67 -1.88
CA ALA A 929 48.08 16.79 -2.52
C ALA A 929 47.89 16.78 -4.06
N GLY A 930 49.01 16.81 -4.78
CA GLY A 930 49.04 16.79 -6.25
C GLY A 930 48.70 18.11 -6.96
N GLN A 931 48.08 19.08 -6.28
CA GLN A 931 47.60 20.31 -6.93
C GLN A 931 48.70 21.32 -7.26
N GLN A 932 49.85 21.25 -6.58
CA GLN A 932 50.99 22.15 -6.87
C GLN A 932 51.49 22.00 -8.31
N THR A 933 51.44 20.79 -8.88
CA THR A 933 51.84 20.52 -10.27
C THR A 933 50.94 21.26 -11.26
N TRP A 934 49.63 21.30 -11.00
CA TRP A 934 48.68 22.02 -11.85
C TRP A 934 48.84 23.54 -11.78
N LEU A 935 49.14 24.09 -10.60
CA LEU A 935 49.49 25.50 -10.45
C LEU A 935 50.77 25.86 -11.20
N LEU A 936 51.76 24.97 -11.21
CA LEU A 936 52.97 25.14 -12.01
C LEU A 936 52.64 25.12 -13.52
N VAL A 937 51.79 24.21 -14.00
CA VAL A 937 51.34 24.19 -15.41
C VAL A 937 50.72 25.54 -15.80
N LEU A 938 49.82 26.07 -14.96
CA LEU A 938 49.18 27.37 -15.19
C LEU A 938 50.17 28.54 -15.15
N GLU A 939 51.14 28.51 -14.23
CA GLU A 939 52.24 29.47 -14.20
C GLU A 939 53.04 29.46 -15.51
N ARG A 940 53.36 28.28 -16.03
CA ARG A 940 54.08 28.14 -17.31
C ARG A 940 53.25 28.63 -18.49
N ILE A 941 51.94 28.36 -18.54
CA ILE A 941 51.05 28.89 -19.58
C ILE A 941 51.07 30.43 -19.56
N ARG A 942 50.91 31.06 -18.38
CA ARG A 942 50.97 32.53 -18.26
C ARG A 942 52.32 33.10 -18.63
N GLN A 943 53.41 32.41 -18.29
CA GLN A 943 54.75 32.82 -18.69
C GLN A 943 54.88 32.89 -20.22
N LEU A 944 54.35 31.89 -20.93
CA LEU A 944 54.33 31.85 -22.40
C LEU A 944 53.47 32.96 -23.02
N GLN A 945 52.45 33.45 -22.29
CA GLN A 945 51.60 34.56 -22.74
C GLN A 945 52.28 35.93 -22.58
N ARG A 946 53.14 36.11 -21.58
CA ARG A 946 53.76 37.41 -21.22
C ARG A 946 54.99 37.78 -22.04
N ALA A 947 55.86 36.82 -22.32
CA ALA A 947 57.19 37.09 -22.86
C ALA A 947 57.70 35.97 -23.78
N PRO A 948 58.59 36.28 -24.74
CA PRO A 948 59.26 35.27 -25.54
C PRO A 948 60.05 34.29 -24.67
N THR A 949 59.90 33.00 -24.94
CA THR A 949 60.51 31.90 -24.17
C THR A 949 61.98 31.70 -24.54
N ASP A 950 62.88 31.68 -23.55
CA ASP A 950 64.28 31.24 -23.76
C ASP A 950 64.41 29.70 -23.81
N ASN A 951 65.60 29.20 -24.14
CA ASN A 951 65.86 27.75 -24.22
C ASN A 951 65.64 27.02 -22.88
N THR A 952 65.90 27.67 -21.76
CA THR A 952 65.79 27.09 -20.42
C THR A 952 64.34 26.85 -20.05
N HIS A 953 63.48 27.85 -20.28
CA HIS A 953 62.05 27.75 -20.04
C HIS A 953 61.37 26.69 -20.93
N HIS A 954 61.77 26.59 -22.20
CA HIS A 954 61.27 25.55 -23.10
C HIS A 954 61.66 24.14 -22.64
N ALA A 955 62.90 23.97 -22.13
CA ALA A 955 63.37 22.70 -21.59
C ALA A 955 62.63 22.31 -20.29
N ASP A 956 62.38 23.27 -19.41
CA ASP A 956 61.61 23.05 -18.18
C ASP A 956 60.15 22.66 -18.48
N ASN A 957 59.50 23.33 -19.44
CA ASN A 957 58.16 22.97 -19.90
C ASN A 957 58.12 21.55 -20.48
N THR A 958 59.13 21.19 -21.28
CA THR A 958 59.25 19.84 -21.88
C THR A 958 59.40 18.77 -20.79
N ARG A 959 60.20 19.03 -19.74
CA ARG A 959 60.35 18.13 -18.59
C ARG A 959 59.01 17.92 -17.88
N LEU A 960 58.31 19.01 -17.54
CA LEU A 960 57.01 18.97 -16.87
C LEU A 960 55.95 18.21 -17.69
N LEU A 961 55.88 18.45 -19.01
CA LEU A 961 54.98 17.75 -19.91
C LEU A 961 55.28 16.24 -19.97
N SER A 962 56.56 15.87 -19.95
CA SER A 962 56.99 14.47 -19.98
C SER A 962 56.65 13.74 -18.67
N GLU A 963 56.84 14.39 -17.52
CA GLU A 963 56.47 13.87 -16.20
C GLU A 963 54.95 13.61 -16.12
N LEU A 964 54.13 14.57 -16.56
CA LEU A 964 52.66 14.44 -16.54
C LEU A 964 52.14 13.38 -17.52
N ALA A 965 52.79 13.20 -18.67
CA ALA A 965 52.40 12.22 -19.68
C ALA A 965 52.86 10.78 -19.38
N SER A 966 53.75 10.60 -18.39
CA SER A 966 54.33 9.30 -18.05
C SER A 966 53.27 8.24 -17.71
N ASN A 967 53.56 6.98 -18.07
CA ASN A 967 52.69 5.82 -17.83
C ASN A 967 51.24 6.00 -18.33
N GLY A 968 51.05 6.70 -19.45
CA GLY A 968 49.71 6.95 -20.00
C GLY A 968 48.90 7.92 -19.16
N PHE A 969 49.55 9.02 -18.72
CA PHE A 969 48.96 10.08 -17.90
C PHE A 969 48.49 9.61 -16.51
N GLU A 970 49.27 8.77 -15.84
CA GLU A 970 48.89 8.26 -14.51
C GLU A 970 48.75 9.38 -13.47
N ALA A 971 49.53 10.46 -13.60
CA ALA A 971 49.39 11.64 -12.74
C ALA A 971 48.01 12.30 -12.87
N VAL A 972 47.42 12.34 -14.07
CA VAL A 972 46.09 12.91 -14.31
C VAL A 972 45.00 12.05 -13.68
N LYS A 973 45.16 10.72 -13.71
CA LYS A 973 44.20 9.78 -13.13
C LYS A 973 44.26 9.74 -11.60
N ARG A 974 45.47 9.82 -11.03
CA ARG A 974 45.68 9.74 -9.58
C ARG A 974 45.38 11.06 -8.88
N ASP A 975 45.85 12.18 -9.46
CA ASP A 975 45.76 13.51 -8.87
C ASP A 975 45.17 14.53 -9.87
N PRO A 976 43.91 14.34 -10.33
CA PRO A 976 43.27 15.25 -11.28
C PRO A 976 43.15 16.68 -10.73
N LEU A 977 42.85 17.63 -11.62
CA LEU A 977 42.72 19.04 -11.26
C LEU A 977 41.53 19.25 -10.32
N LEU A 978 41.76 19.78 -9.12
CA LEU A 978 40.74 20.33 -8.22
C LEU A 978 40.45 21.77 -8.62
N PHE A 979 39.25 22.04 -9.10
CA PHE A 979 38.93 23.33 -9.74
C PHE A 979 37.90 24.17 -8.99
N PHE A 980 37.05 23.57 -8.15
CA PHE A 980 36.28 24.28 -7.11
C PHE A 980 35.80 23.31 -6.02
N HIS A 981 35.19 23.83 -4.96
CA HIS A 981 34.46 23.08 -3.96
C HIS A 981 33.21 23.86 -3.52
N ASN A 982 32.22 23.18 -2.94
CA ASN A 982 31.10 23.90 -2.34
C ASN A 982 31.51 24.60 -1.03
N ASP A 983 30.65 25.46 -0.47
CA ASP A 983 30.98 26.22 0.75
C ASP A 983 31.48 25.27 1.87
N PRO A 984 32.69 25.48 2.43
CA PRO A 984 33.24 24.61 3.49
C PRO A 984 32.40 24.51 4.76
N SER A 985 31.48 25.46 4.99
CA SER A 985 30.55 25.51 6.10
C SER A 985 29.20 24.83 5.81
N ALA A 986 28.95 24.37 4.59
CA ALA A 986 27.77 23.58 4.22
C ALA A 986 27.74 22.23 4.97
N SER A 987 26.54 21.66 5.12
CA SER A 987 26.33 20.38 5.83
C SER A 987 26.94 19.18 5.10
N VAL A 988 26.99 19.24 3.76
CA VAL A 988 27.64 18.26 2.89
C VAL A 988 28.85 18.91 2.24
N LYS A 989 30.03 18.30 2.35
CA LYS A 989 31.25 18.78 1.67
C LYS A 989 31.44 18.08 0.34
N ARG A 990 31.75 18.85 -0.70
CA ARG A 990 32.04 18.37 -2.06
C ARG A 990 33.23 19.09 -2.65
N PHE A 991 34.18 18.31 -3.13
CA PHE A 991 35.37 18.76 -3.84
C PHE A 991 35.31 18.25 -5.28
N TYR A 992 35.52 19.14 -6.26
CA TYR A 992 35.26 18.85 -7.66
C TYR A 992 36.54 18.73 -8.48
N TRP A 993 36.65 17.60 -9.18
CA TRP A 993 37.85 17.14 -9.87
C TRP A 993 37.56 16.85 -11.34
N SER A 994 38.52 17.15 -12.22
CA SER A 994 38.39 16.81 -13.64
C SER A 994 39.71 16.31 -14.22
N GLN A 995 39.66 15.08 -14.75
CA GLN A 995 40.74 14.51 -15.55
C GLN A 995 40.81 15.19 -16.92
N GLU A 996 39.66 15.53 -17.49
CA GLU A 996 39.48 16.19 -18.78
C GLU A 996 40.11 17.58 -18.77
N MET A 997 39.91 18.37 -17.71
CA MET A 997 40.62 19.64 -17.53
C MET A 997 42.14 19.43 -17.39
N GLY A 998 42.57 18.32 -16.78
CA GLY A 998 43.98 17.94 -16.72
C GLY A 998 44.59 17.68 -18.11
N TYR A 999 43.90 16.89 -18.94
CA TYR A 999 44.30 16.66 -20.34
C TYR A 999 44.27 17.97 -21.15
N ALA A 1000 43.24 18.79 -20.93
CA ALA A 1000 43.09 20.10 -21.58
C ALA A 1000 44.25 21.05 -21.27
N LEU A 1001 44.63 21.19 -19.99
CA LEU A 1001 45.75 22.02 -19.56
C LEU A 1001 47.09 21.51 -20.09
N TRP A 1002 47.27 20.19 -20.12
CA TRP A 1002 48.47 19.58 -20.69
C TRP A 1002 48.59 19.90 -22.19
N LEU A 1003 47.50 19.72 -22.95
CA LEU A 1003 47.44 20.06 -24.38
C LEU A 1003 47.69 21.56 -24.60
N ARG A 1004 47.11 22.40 -23.76
CA ARG A 1004 47.31 23.85 -23.81
C ARG A 1004 48.78 24.22 -23.63
N LEU A 1005 49.44 23.73 -22.59
CA LEU A 1005 50.86 23.98 -22.35
C LEU A 1005 51.73 23.41 -23.47
N TYR A 1006 51.46 22.20 -23.96
CA TYR A 1006 52.23 21.58 -25.04
C TYR A 1006 52.20 22.42 -26.31
N HIS A 1007 51.02 22.79 -26.80
CA HIS A 1007 50.88 23.52 -28.05
C HIS A 1007 51.36 24.97 -27.93
N ASP A 1008 51.15 25.64 -26.79
CA ASP A 1008 51.73 26.98 -26.57
C ASP A 1008 53.27 26.92 -26.52
N ASN A 1009 53.84 25.88 -25.91
CA ASN A 1009 55.30 25.69 -25.84
C ASN A 1009 55.92 25.38 -27.21
N GLU A 1010 55.23 24.60 -28.06
CA GLU A 1010 55.65 24.36 -29.44
C GLU A 1010 55.50 25.62 -30.32
N ARG A 1011 54.43 26.41 -30.12
CA ARG A 1011 54.23 27.69 -30.82
C ARG A 1011 55.30 28.72 -30.48
N ALA A 1012 55.72 28.78 -29.21
CA ALA A 1012 56.81 29.67 -28.79
C ALA A 1012 58.17 29.28 -29.39
N LYS A 1013 58.38 27.99 -29.71
CA LYS A 1013 59.58 27.48 -30.37
C LYS A 1013 59.66 27.91 -31.84
N THR A 1014 58.53 27.97 -32.54
CA THR A 1014 58.47 28.31 -33.97
C THR A 1014 58.52 29.82 -34.26
N ASN A 1015 58.05 30.67 -33.33
CA ASN A 1015 58.00 32.13 -33.48
C ASN A 1015 59.31 32.89 -33.10
N ARG A 1016 60.48 32.26 -33.16
CA ARG A 1016 61.76 32.95 -32.88
C ARG A 1016 62.15 33.94 -33.98
N PRO A 1017 62.63 35.16 -33.65
CA PRO A 1017 63.47 35.91 -34.57
C PRO A 1017 64.77 35.13 -34.78
N ALA A 1018 65.16 34.90 -36.04
CA ALA A 1018 66.45 34.29 -36.37
C ALA A 1018 67.59 35.14 -35.78
N THR A 1019 68.29 34.64 -34.76
CA THR A 1019 69.55 35.23 -34.31
C THR A 1019 70.56 35.14 -35.44
N GLN A 1020 71.00 36.33 -35.89
CA GLN A 1020 72.06 36.54 -36.86
C GLN A 1020 73.30 35.68 -36.54
N GLY A 1021 73.83 35.06 -37.58
CA GLY A 1021 75.04 34.27 -37.51
C GLY A 1021 76.26 35.08 -37.14
N ARG A 1022 77.19 34.41 -36.46
CA ARG A 1022 78.62 34.67 -36.63
C ARG A 1022 79.24 33.43 -37.26
N THR A 1023 79.61 33.58 -38.52
CA THR A 1023 80.63 32.80 -39.25
C THR A 1023 81.95 33.58 -39.21
N PRO A 1024 83.11 32.99 -39.56
CA PRO A 1024 83.32 31.71 -40.26
C PRO A 1024 83.72 30.54 -39.34
#